data_AF-A0A261AMG6-F1
#
_entry.id   AF-A0A261AMG6-F1
#
_cell.length_a   1.000
_cell.length_b   1.000
_cell.length_c   1.000
_cell.angle_alpha   90.00
_cell.angle_beta   90.00
_cell.angle_gamma   90.00
#
_symmetry.space_group_name_H-M   'P 1'
#
loop_
_entity.id
_entity.type
_entity.pdbx_description
1 polymer ?
#
loop_
_entity_poly.entity_id
_entity_poly.type
_entity_poly.pdbx_seq_one_letter_code
_entity_poly.pdbx_strand_id
1 'polypeptide(L)'
;MKDLVINLGRSGKVKVTLTSEEAYVLYHKLELSRKGFLKLRSHFADCNIICPVPSLINIIQEERLTVHKDLFEVKVVNNADGAEIVVAQLLNVEEYLVKKLETLYERGKLLFDKVFGRRIWMCIMGDKGGDEFKLCVCIGNVAVPNSAYHLVPIGMFTDGENLTTITTYLADVIAQVNNIQGLVLTLDGVRELIPVVHFLGGDMKFQYHMMGHKGATSKESCMNCFDTGKKKMGSYRRGTPCKHRSYQDYLDDSIHGTHSIYPGSSPVFSRVLPSHITPPPLHTITGIAQRYGFKYLLNLATKIDAKNSGSVEKANAIEKAREEFEAMSEECASLEKHIFSLEIVVGILKKFVENRVDDAGIDFSCCSASFCIFRDKDMQKAIAFPTCLVQCIICEETSHAACAGMWTPEDLELTRDLEPDWSCLNCCGRKGTVVISDAERQLRNLKFKYEGMKEDLGECQKQFDVIRVAKKGQGSKMTELKETWARLGADMNAYKKDFCGNHAMKLLEPEAIEKYTSIFSDNDLTHLKQFLCSLGKIAKLCVPREMSADEISEMDNLIDEMFAALQKVNPNDTISPKLHNLLEHVIPFAEMHGSLAKTSDQGIEALHAVVNRAKVKFRTTRNKQNQMRQVYTSLIHHNYISDSSPSPSN
;
A
#
# COMPACT_ATOMS: atom_id res chain seq x y z
N MET A 1 43.18 5.34 49.84
CA MET A 1 42.13 6.12 49.12
C MET A 1 40.94 5.26 48.70
N LYS A 2 41.15 4.10 48.05
CA LYS A 2 40.07 3.15 47.69
C LYS A 2 39.24 2.68 48.90
N ASP A 3 39.89 2.30 50.00
CA ASP A 3 39.19 1.88 51.23
C ASP A 3 38.42 3.02 51.91
N LEU A 4 38.93 4.25 51.83
CA LEU A 4 38.23 5.45 52.32
C LEU A 4 36.93 5.67 51.52
N VAL A 5 37.00 5.56 50.19
CA VAL A 5 35.85 5.70 49.29
C VAL A 5 34.83 4.58 49.50
N ILE A 6 35.28 3.34 49.73
CA ILE A 6 34.41 2.20 50.08
C ILE A 6 33.73 2.44 51.44
N ASN A 7 34.46 2.94 52.44
CA ASN A 7 33.89 3.25 53.76
C ASN A 7 32.89 4.41 53.70
N LEU A 8 33.19 5.46 52.93
CA LEU A 8 32.25 6.56 52.65
C LEU A 8 30.98 6.04 51.95
N GLY A 9 31.14 5.10 51.02
CA GLY A 9 30.05 4.36 50.38
C GLY A 9 29.15 3.60 51.36
N ARG A 10 29.76 2.77 52.21
CA ARG A 10 29.05 2.00 53.24
C ARG A 10 28.32 2.88 54.25
N SER A 11 28.86 4.07 54.52
CA SER A 11 28.24 5.05 55.42
C SER A 11 27.12 5.89 54.77
N GLY A 12 26.82 5.67 53.49
CA GLY A 12 25.80 6.44 52.75
C GLY A 12 26.19 7.88 52.42
N LYS A 13 27.42 8.30 52.75
CA LYS A 13 27.91 9.67 52.55
C LYS A 13 28.30 9.97 51.10
N VAL A 14 28.62 8.94 50.32
CA VAL A 14 28.95 9.05 48.89
C VAL A 14 28.34 7.87 48.15
N LYS A 15 27.65 8.11 47.04
CA LYS A 15 27.15 7.04 46.18
C LYS A 15 28.27 6.54 45.26
N VAL A 16 28.77 5.35 45.54
CA VAL A 16 29.88 4.71 44.81
C VAL A 16 29.46 3.55 43.91
N THR A 17 28.29 2.97 44.17
CA THR A 17 27.71 1.89 43.37
C THR A 17 26.25 2.20 43.07
N LEU A 18 25.80 1.79 41.89
CA LEU A 18 24.39 1.77 41.52
C LEU A 18 23.64 0.75 42.39
N THR A 19 22.37 1.05 42.67
CA THR A 19 21.46 0.06 43.25
C THR A 19 21.18 -1.07 42.24
N SER A 20 20.60 -2.19 42.71
CA SER A 20 20.15 -3.27 41.82
C SER A 20 19.19 -2.74 40.73
N GLU A 21 18.21 -1.92 41.12
CA GLU A 21 17.25 -1.29 40.20
C GLU A 21 17.93 -0.37 39.18
N GLU A 22 18.85 0.48 39.60
CA GLU A 22 19.55 1.42 38.70
C GLU A 22 20.41 0.70 37.68
N ALA A 23 21.09 -0.37 38.10
CA ALA A 23 21.87 -1.19 37.21
C ALA A 23 21.01 -2.03 36.28
N TYR A 24 19.84 -2.49 36.74
CA TYR A 24 18.83 -3.14 35.92
C TYR A 24 18.33 -2.21 34.81
N VAL A 25 17.99 -0.96 35.15
CA VAL A 25 17.60 0.08 34.18
C VAL A 25 18.73 0.31 33.17
N LEU A 26 19.98 0.50 33.65
CA LEU A 26 21.15 0.69 32.79
C LEU A 26 21.37 -0.50 31.84
N TYR A 27 21.28 -1.73 32.36
CA TYR A 27 21.49 -2.97 31.62
C TYR A 27 20.56 -3.07 30.40
N HIS A 28 19.27 -2.79 30.58
CA HIS A 28 18.29 -2.85 29.52
C HIS A 28 18.31 -1.63 28.59
N LYS A 29 18.49 -0.41 29.12
CA LYS A 29 18.61 0.81 28.27
C LYS A 29 19.79 0.76 27.31
N LEU A 30 20.91 0.15 27.73
CA LEU A 30 22.08 -0.07 26.88
C LEU A 30 21.99 -1.38 26.06
N GLU A 31 20.86 -2.08 26.13
CA GLU A 31 20.59 -3.34 25.43
C GLU A 31 21.68 -4.43 25.64
N LEU A 32 22.41 -4.41 26.76
CA LEU A 32 23.55 -5.28 26.99
C LEU A 32 23.17 -6.77 26.97
N SER A 33 24.04 -7.61 26.41
CA SER A 33 23.98 -9.06 26.63
C SER A 33 24.57 -9.40 28.00
N ARG A 34 24.25 -10.58 28.56
CA ARG A 34 24.88 -11.06 29.80
C ARG A 34 26.42 -11.05 29.71
N LYS A 35 26.95 -11.52 28.59
CA LYS A 35 28.40 -11.50 28.30
C LYS A 35 28.93 -10.07 28.19
N GLY A 36 28.19 -9.16 27.55
CA GLY A 36 28.53 -7.74 27.47
C GLY A 36 28.58 -7.08 28.85
N PHE A 37 27.61 -7.35 29.71
CA PHE A 37 27.57 -6.84 31.08
C PHE A 37 28.72 -7.38 31.93
N LEU A 38 29.01 -8.68 31.83
CA LEU A 38 30.17 -9.28 32.53
C LEU A 38 31.50 -8.68 32.05
N LYS A 39 31.67 -8.47 30.74
CA LYS A 39 32.85 -7.78 30.18
C LYS A 39 32.98 -6.36 30.70
N LEU A 40 31.89 -5.60 30.74
CA LEU A 40 31.86 -4.25 31.29
C LEU A 40 32.31 -4.26 32.76
N ARG A 41 31.81 -5.21 33.56
CA ARG A 41 32.24 -5.40 34.95
C ARG A 41 33.73 -5.71 35.07
N SER A 42 34.23 -6.67 34.29
CA SER A 42 35.64 -7.07 34.28
C SER A 42 36.54 -5.89 33.90
N HIS A 43 36.14 -5.07 32.93
CA HIS A 43 36.92 -3.91 32.52
C HIS A 43 37.18 -2.93 33.67
N PHE A 44 36.20 -2.66 34.54
CA PHE A 44 36.42 -1.83 35.73
C PHE A 44 37.45 -2.45 36.67
N ALA A 45 37.42 -3.78 36.85
CA ALA A 45 38.39 -4.48 37.68
C ALA A 45 39.80 -4.42 37.06
N ASP A 46 39.92 -4.62 35.75
CA ASP A 46 41.18 -4.53 35.00
C ASP A 46 41.80 -3.13 35.07
N CYS A 47 40.98 -2.08 35.09
CA CYS A 47 41.40 -0.70 35.29
C CYS A 47 41.64 -0.33 36.76
N ASN A 48 41.57 -1.28 37.70
CA ASN A 48 41.68 -1.05 39.15
C ASN A 48 40.62 -0.11 39.75
N ILE A 49 39.54 0.18 39.03
CA ILE A 49 38.43 1.03 39.46
C ILE A 49 37.44 0.20 40.30
N ILE A 50 36.79 0.83 41.29
CA ILE A 50 35.67 0.19 42.00
C ILE A 50 34.54 0.01 41.00
N CYS A 51 34.11 -1.24 40.77
CA CYS A 51 33.03 -1.55 39.83
C CYS A 51 31.73 -0.84 40.28
N PRO A 52 31.21 0.13 39.51
CA PRO A 52 30.06 0.93 39.93
C PRO A 52 28.73 0.18 39.78
N VAL A 53 28.72 -0.95 39.08
CA VAL A 53 27.52 -1.77 38.87
C VAL A 53 27.50 -2.97 39.83
N PRO A 54 26.33 -3.49 40.24
CA PRO A 54 26.16 -4.72 41.02
C PRO A 54 26.29 -5.98 40.16
N SER A 55 26.32 -7.14 40.81
CA SER A 55 26.56 -8.43 40.14
C SER A 55 25.47 -8.78 39.14
N LEU A 56 25.76 -9.70 38.21
CA LEU A 56 24.76 -10.19 37.27
C LEU A 56 23.57 -10.88 37.98
N ILE A 57 23.81 -11.47 39.15
CA ILE A 57 22.77 -12.12 39.95
C ILE A 57 21.73 -11.10 40.41
N ASN A 58 22.16 -9.90 40.81
CA ASN A 58 21.25 -8.81 41.17
C ASN A 58 20.35 -8.44 39.98
N ILE A 59 20.90 -8.32 38.78
CA ILE A 59 20.10 -8.03 37.57
C ILE A 59 19.06 -9.14 37.31
N ILE A 60 19.47 -10.41 37.45
CA ILE A 60 18.57 -11.56 37.29
C ILE A 60 17.46 -11.57 38.34
N GLN A 61 17.76 -11.15 39.56
CA GLN A 61 16.76 -11.00 40.62
C GLN A 61 15.75 -9.90 40.27
N GLU A 62 16.21 -8.73 39.84
CA GLU A 62 15.33 -7.63 39.39
C GLU A 62 14.46 -8.03 38.19
N GLU A 63 15.01 -8.75 37.22
CA GLU A 63 14.22 -9.26 36.09
C GLU A 63 13.11 -10.21 36.54
N ARG A 64 13.38 -11.09 37.52
CA ARG A 64 12.38 -12.02 38.07
C ARG A 64 11.29 -11.31 38.88
N LEU A 65 11.63 -10.20 39.54
CA LEU A 65 10.65 -9.36 40.25
C LEU A 65 9.77 -8.57 39.28
N THR A 66 10.36 -8.13 38.17
CA THR A 66 9.68 -7.31 37.16
C THR A 66 8.81 -8.16 36.23
N VAL A 67 9.36 -9.26 35.71
CA VAL A 67 8.70 -10.18 34.78
C VAL A 67 8.77 -11.59 35.35
N HIS A 68 7.78 -11.92 36.17
CA HIS A 68 7.61 -13.25 36.73
C HIS A 68 6.95 -14.19 35.69
N LYS A 69 7.08 -15.49 35.88
CA LYS A 69 6.65 -16.51 34.90
C LYS A 69 5.15 -16.50 34.64
N ASP A 70 4.37 -16.05 35.61
CA ASP A 70 2.90 -16.08 35.58
C ASP A 70 2.30 -14.76 35.07
N LEU A 71 3.13 -13.85 34.57
CA LEU A 71 2.67 -12.58 34.00
C LEU A 71 2.07 -12.74 32.60
N PHE A 72 2.61 -13.65 31.79
CA PHE A 72 2.20 -13.87 30.41
C PHE A 72 2.48 -15.29 29.96
N GLU A 73 1.70 -15.76 28.99
CA GLU A 73 1.93 -17.05 28.35
C GLU A 73 2.43 -16.91 26.91
N VAL A 74 3.08 -17.97 26.42
CA VAL A 74 3.40 -18.11 25.00
C VAL A 74 3.05 -19.52 24.59
N LYS A 75 2.09 -19.66 23.67
CA LYS A 75 1.58 -20.93 23.17
C LYS A 75 1.79 -21.05 21.67
N VAL A 76 1.81 -22.29 21.20
CA VAL A 76 1.80 -22.61 19.77
C VAL A 76 0.43 -23.21 19.45
N VAL A 77 -0.23 -22.67 18.44
CA VAL A 77 -1.51 -23.14 17.94
C VAL A 77 -1.39 -23.35 16.44
N ASN A 78 -2.21 -24.24 15.88
CA ASN A 78 -2.26 -24.42 14.43
C ASN A 78 -3.37 -23.56 13.84
N ASN A 79 -3.10 -22.87 12.73
CA ASN A 79 -4.16 -22.23 11.97
C ASN A 79 -4.95 -23.25 11.14
N ALA A 80 -5.96 -22.78 10.39
CA ALA A 80 -6.79 -23.63 9.54
C ALA A 80 -5.99 -24.42 8.48
N ASP A 81 -4.84 -23.88 8.04
CA ASP A 81 -3.95 -24.49 7.06
C ASP A 81 -2.91 -25.43 7.69
N GLY A 82 -2.97 -25.66 9.01
CA GLY A 82 -2.02 -26.48 9.75
C GLY A 82 -0.66 -25.81 10.02
N ALA A 83 -0.53 -24.51 9.75
CA ALA A 83 0.69 -23.77 10.04
C ALA A 83 0.80 -23.43 11.53
N GLU A 84 2.00 -23.59 12.09
CA GLU A 84 2.31 -23.25 13.48
C GLU A 84 2.30 -21.72 13.70
N ILE A 85 1.36 -21.25 14.49
CA ILE A 85 1.23 -19.86 14.93
C ILE A 85 1.68 -19.75 16.37
N VAL A 86 2.58 -18.80 16.63
CA VAL A 86 3.02 -18.48 17.99
C VAL A 86 2.18 -17.32 18.51
N VAL A 87 1.54 -17.50 19.67
CA VAL A 87 0.72 -16.50 20.35
C VAL A 87 1.35 -16.20 21.71
N ALA A 88 1.56 -14.92 22.02
CA ALA A 88 1.98 -14.44 23.32
C ALA A 88 0.93 -13.46 23.87
N GLN A 89 0.51 -13.62 25.12
CA GLN A 89 -0.51 -12.77 25.72
C GLN A 89 -0.35 -12.63 27.23
N LEU A 90 -0.74 -11.47 27.79
CA LEU A 90 -0.81 -11.28 29.24
C LEU A 90 -1.86 -12.21 29.85
N LEU A 91 -1.56 -12.73 31.04
CA LEU A 91 -2.51 -13.58 31.77
C LEU A 91 -3.53 -12.74 32.54
N ASN A 92 -3.12 -11.62 33.14
CA ASN A 92 -3.98 -10.69 33.87
C ASN A 92 -3.69 -9.23 33.46
N VAL A 93 -4.52 -8.69 32.57
CA VAL A 93 -4.40 -7.32 32.05
C VAL A 93 -4.69 -6.29 33.14
N GLU A 94 -5.73 -6.52 33.95
CA GLU A 94 -6.15 -5.58 34.99
C GLU A 94 -5.06 -5.40 36.05
N GLU A 95 -4.53 -6.51 36.59
CA GLU A 95 -3.46 -6.49 37.59
C GLU A 95 -2.20 -5.80 37.05
N TYR A 96 -1.84 -6.06 35.80
CA TYR A 96 -0.71 -5.40 35.15
C TYR A 96 -0.91 -3.88 35.07
N LEU A 97 -2.11 -3.44 34.66
CA LEU A 97 -2.43 -2.02 34.53
C LEU A 97 -2.50 -1.32 35.89
N VAL A 98 -3.07 -1.95 36.92
CA VAL A 98 -3.08 -1.41 38.30
C VAL A 98 -1.64 -1.17 38.76
N LYS A 99 -0.77 -2.18 38.69
CA LYS A 99 0.64 -2.06 39.09
C LYS A 99 1.36 -0.96 38.30
N LYS A 100 1.12 -0.87 36.99
CA LYS A 100 1.70 0.17 36.12
C LYS A 100 1.24 1.57 36.57
N LEU A 101 -0.04 1.78 36.80
CA LEU A 101 -0.60 3.08 37.18
C LEU A 101 -0.15 3.52 38.57
N GLU A 102 -0.11 2.61 39.54
CA GLU A 102 0.44 2.88 40.88
C GLU A 102 1.93 3.24 40.78
N THR A 103 2.72 2.49 39.99
CA THR A 103 4.14 2.83 39.72
C THR A 103 4.28 4.22 39.10
N LEU A 104 3.44 4.56 38.11
CA LEU A 104 3.45 5.89 37.49
C LEU A 104 3.10 6.98 38.50
N TYR A 105 2.17 6.72 39.42
CA TYR A 105 1.80 7.65 40.47
C TYR A 105 2.95 7.88 41.45
N GLU A 106 3.55 6.81 41.98
CA GLU A 106 4.69 6.86 42.89
C GLU A 106 5.89 7.63 42.31
N ARG A 107 6.05 7.59 40.97
CA ARG A 107 7.12 8.29 40.25
C ARG A 107 6.72 9.69 39.77
N GLY A 108 5.53 10.18 40.13
CA GLY A 108 5.03 11.51 39.74
C GLY A 108 4.75 11.68 38.25
N LYS A 109 4.44 10.58 37.56
CA LYS A 109 4.20 10.53 36.10
C LYS A 109 2.76 10.31 35.70
N LEU A 110 1.90 9.87 36.62
CA LEU A 110 0.47 9.73 36.37
C LEU A 110 -0.17 11.12 36.37
N LEU A 111 -0.64 11.57 35.19
CA LEU A 111 -1.18 12.91 34.97
C LEU A 111 -2.68 12.87 34.67
N PHE A 112 -3.42 13.78 35.28
CA PHE A 112 -4.83 14.02 34.98
C PHE A 112 -4.97 15.44 34.44
N ASP A 113 -5.37 15.57 33.18
CA ASP A 113 -5.61 16.88 32.57
C ASP A 113 -6.98 17.45 32.96
N LYS A 114 -7.20 18.74 32.65
CA LYS A 114 -8.36 19.49 33.13
C LYS A 114 -9.64 19.04 32.43
N VAL A 115 -9.60 18.86 31.11
CA VAL A 115 -10.78 18.53 30.30
C VAL A 115 -11.26 17.10 30.58
N PHE A 116 -10.34 16.14 30.65
CA PHE A 116 -10.64 14.74 30.86
C PHE A 116 -10.86 14.41 32.35
N GLY A 117 -10.25 15.15 33.26
CA GLY A 117 -10.43 15.02 34.70
C GLY A 117 -9.87 13.72 35.28
N ARG A 118 -10.41 13.30 36.44
CA ARG A 118 -9.92 12.13 37.21
C ARG A 118 -10.43 10.80 36.63
N ARG A 119 -9.99 10.49 35.41
CA ARG A 119 -10.31 9.27 34.66
C ARG A 119 -9.06 8.75 33.96
N ILE A 120 -9.03 7.45 33.68
CA ILE A 120 -7.96 6.81 32.90
C ILE A 120 -8.35 6.79 31.41
N TRP A 121 -7.50 7.40 30.58
CA TRP A 121 -7.56 7.32 29.13
C TRP A 121 -6.87 6.02 28.69
N MET A 122 -7.66 5.02 28.31
CA MET A 122 -7.15 3.73 27.88
C MET A 122 -7.44 3.53 26.39
N CYS A 123 -6.41 3.65 25.56
CA CYS A 123 -6.53 3.48 24.11
C CYS A 123 -6.03 2.10 23.69
N ILE A 124 -6.87 1.36 22.98
CA ILE A 124 -6.58 0.04 22.44
C ILE A 124 -6.15 0.20 20.99
N MET A 125 -5.00 -0.36 20.64
CA MET A 125 -4.36 -0.17 19.34
C MET A 125 -3.85 -1.50 18.81
N GLY A 126 -4.00 -1.73 17.52
CA GLY A 126 -3.47 -2.91 16.85
C GLY A 126 -2.90 -2.58 15.49
N ASP A 127 -1.85 -3.30 15.12
CA ASP A 127 -1.25 -3.21 13.79
C ASP A 127 -0.39 -4.44 13.48
N LYS A 128 -0.26 -4.76 12.20
CA LYS A 128 0.64 -5.78 11.69
C LYS A 128 1.84 -5.15 10.98
N GLY A 129 3.00 -5.26 11.62
CA GLY A 129 4.29 -4.91 11.05
C GLY A 129 5.22 -6.12 10.97
N GLY A 130 5.63 -6.49 9.77
CA GLY A 130 6.43 -7.71 9.55
C GLY A 130 5.59 -8.99 9.70
N ASP A 131 6.12 -9.97 10.44
CA ASP A 131 5.49 -11.30 10.57
C ASP A 131 4.41 -11.32 11.67
N GLU A 132 4.41 -10.37 12.60
CA GLU A 132 3.52 -10.40 13.76
C GLU A 132 2.51 -9.27 13.78
N PHE A 133 1.31 -9.60 14.22
CA PHE A 133 0.34 -8.65 14.74
C PHE A 133 0.63 -8.32 16.21
N LYS A 134 0.42 -7.06 16.59
CA LYS A 134 0.56 -6.59 17.98
C LYS A 134 -0.75 -5.92 18.40
N LEU A 135 -1.30 -6.34 19.53
CA LEU A 135 -2.39 -5.66 20.23
C LEU A 135 -1.82 -5.01 21.49
N CYS A 136 -2.05 -3.72 21.65
CA CYS A 136 -1.48 -2.90 22.71
C CYS A 136 -2.53 -2.04 23.41
N VAL A 137 -2.25 -1.73 24.67
CA VAL A 137 -2.92 -0.67 25.43
C VAL A 137 -1.95 0.50 25.61
N CYS A 138 -2.43 1.70 25.32
CA CYS A 138 -1.74 2.95 25.59
C CYS A 138 -2.50 3.74 26.67
N ILE A 139 -1.80 4.16 27.72
CA ILE A 139 -2.35 5.03 28.77
C ILE A 139 -2.04 6.47 28.43
N GLY A 140 -3.07 7.28 28.19
CA GLY A 140 -2.92 8.69 27.83
C GLY A 140 -2.49 9.59 29.00
N ASN A 141 -2.62 9.13 30.24
CA ASN A 141 -2.35 9.87 31.48
C ASN A 141 -0.85 9.99 31.82
N VAL A 142 0.00 10.30 30.83
CA VAL A 142 1.44 10.53 31.00
C VAL A 142 1.90 11.65 30.05
N ALA A 143 3.12 12.16 30.23
CA ALA A 143 3.64 13.23 29.39
C ALA A 143 3.98 12.80 27.95
N VAL A 144 4.37 11.53 27.73
CA VAL A 144 4.77 11.00 26.41
C VAL A 144 4.05 9.67 26.11
N PRO A 145 2.72 9.71 25.92
CA PRO A 145 1.90 8.51 25.74
C PRO A 145 2.20 7.73 24.44
N ASN A 146 2.66 8.42 23.39
CA ASN A 146 2.96 7.83 22.08
C ASN A 146 4.37 7.18 22.01
N SER A 147 5.02 6.93 23.14
CA SER A 147 6.30 6.22 23.18
C SER A 147 6.11 4.71 22.97
N ALA A 148 6.90 4.10 22.08
CA ALA A 148 6.91 2.64 21.92
C ALA A 148 7.20 1.88 23.22
N TYR A 149 7.93 2.51 24.15
CA TYR A 149 8.25 1.93 25.45
C TYR A 149 7.15 2.11 26.50
N HIS A 150 6.12 2.92 26.20
CA HIS A 150 4.95 3.08 27.07
C HIS A 150 3.75 2.25 26.62
N LEU A 151 3.74 1.81 25.35
CA LEU A 151 2.72 0.89 24.84
C LEU A 151 2.86 -0.47 25.53
N VAL A 152 1.78 -0.91 26.18
CA VAL A 152 1.70 -2.20 26.85
C VAL A 152 1.26 -3.25 25.83
N PRO A 153 2.11 -4.19 25.39
CA PRO A 153 1.67 -5.27 24.52
C PRO A 153 0.81 -6.24 25.33
N ILE A 154 -0.50 -6.28 25.07
CA ILE A 154 -1.41 -7.21 25.75
C ILE A 154 -1.50 -8.55 25.02
N GLY A 155 -1.23 -8.57 23.71
CA GLY A 155 -1.22 -9.76 22.88
C GLY A 155 -0.43 -9.60 21.59
N MET A 156 0.20 -10.67 21.12
CA MET A 156 0.95 -10.72 19.86
C MET A 156 0.82 -12.11 19.22
N PHE A 157 0.73 -12.17 17.89
CA PHE A 157 0.74 -13.46 17.17
C PHE A 157 1.34 -13.36 15.76
N THR A 158 1.80 -14.47 15.19
CA THR A 158 2.58 -14.54 13.94
C THR A 158 1.75 -14.81 12.66
N ASP A 159 0.48 -14.42 12.63
CA ASP A 159 -0.47 -14.75 11.54
C ASP A 159 -1.04 -13.48 10.86
N GLY A 160 -1.92 -13.66 9.88
CA GLY A 160 -2.68 -12.60 9.21
C GLY A 160 -3.48 -11.72 10.16
N GLU A 161 -3.52 -10.41 9.87
CA GLU A 161 -4.37 -9.45 10.56
C GLU A 161 -5.77 -9.46 9.92
N ASN A 162 -6.71 -10.12 10.57
CA ASN A 162 -8.13 -10.06 10.27
C ASN A 162 -8.95 -10.25 11.56
N LEU A 163 -10.24 -9.96 11.50
CA LEU A 163 -11.13 -10.04 12.67
C LEU A 163 -11.10 -11.42 13.33
N THR A 164 -11.27 -12.49 12.53
CA THR A 164 -11.33 -13.87 13.03
C THR A 164 -10.05 -14.30 13.73
N THR A 165 -8.87 -14.00 13.18
CA THR A 165 -7.59 -14.38 13.80
C THR A 165 -7.38 -13.63 15.12
N ILE A 166 -7.70 -12.33 15.16
CA ILE A 166 -7.58 -11.51 16.37
C ILE A 166 -8.50 -12.05 17.48
N THR A 167 -9.79 -12.25 17.19
CA THR A 167 -10.77 -12.71 18.19
C THR A 167 -10.56 -14.16 18.61
N THR A 168 -9.93 -14.98 17.76
CA THR A 168 -9.63 -16.38 18.10
C THR A 168 -8.37 -16.46 18.98
N TYR A 169 -7.28 -15.83 18.56
CA TYR A 169 -6.00 -15.98 19.25
C TYR A 169 -5.88 -15.16 20.53
N LEU A 170 -6.60 -14.03 20.63
CA LEU A 170 -6.52 -13.11 21.77
C LEU A 170 -7.86 -12.98 22.52
N ALA A 171 -8.73 -14.00 22.43
CA ALA A 171 -10.06 -14.01 23.05
C ALA A 171 -10.03 -13.64 24.54
N ASP A 172 -9.12 -14.27 25.30
CA ASP A 172 -9.02 -14.10 26.75
C ASP A 172 -8.66 -12.65 27.13
N VAL A 173 -7.69 -12.07 26.42
CA VAL A 173 -7.25 -10.69 26.65
C VAL A 173 -8.34 -9.68 26.25
N ILE A 174 -9.03 -9.92 25.13
CA ILE A 174 -10.15 -9.07 24.71
C ILE A 174 -11.27 -9.09 25.76
N ALA A 175 -11.60 -10.27 26.30
CA ALA A 175 -12.60 -10.40 27.36
C ALA A 175 -12.18 -9.63 28.62
N GLN A 176 -10.92 -9.74 29.04
CA GLN A 176 -10.40 -8.97 30.17
C GLN A 176 -10.50 -7.47 29.95
N VAL A 177 -10.08 -6.96 28.78
CA VAL A 177 -10.19 -5.54 28.45
C VAL A 177 -11.64 -5.05 28.53
N ASN A 178 -12.60 -5.80 27.97
CA ASN A 178 -14.01 -5.43 27.99
C ASN A 178 -14.64 -5.39 29.40
N ASN A 179 -14.04 -6.09 30.37
CA ASN A 179 -14.49 -6.11 31.76
C ASN A 179 -13.99 -4.90 32.58
N ILE A 180 -12.94 -4.21 32.12
CA ILE A 180 -12.37 -3.05 32.84
C ILE A 180 -13.28 -1.83 32.67
N GLN A 181 -14.02 -1.46 33.72
CA GLN A 181 -14.82 -0.22 33.73
C GLN A 181 -14.17 0.89 34.58
N GLY A 182 -13.36 0.46 35.53
CA GLY A 182 -12.59 1.30 36.45
C GLY A 182 -11.51 0.43 37.08
N LEU A 183 -10.48 1.05 37.62
CA LEU A 183 -9.38 0.38 38.29
C LEU A 183 -9.31 0.86 39.74
N VAL A 184 -9.18 -0.09 40.67
CA VAL A 184 -8.96 0.23 42.07
C VAL A 184 -7.46 0.42 42.29
N LEU A 185 -7.03 1.67 42.48
CA LEU A 185 -5.63 2.03 42.70
C LEU A 185 -5.38 2.41 44.15
N THR A 186 -4.19 2.13 44.65
CA THR A 186 -3.71 2.56 45.96
C THR A 186 -2.83 3.79 45.78
N LEU A 187 -3.40 4.97 45.99
CA LEU A 187 -2.72 6.26 45.84
C LEU A 187 -2.50 6.87 47.24
N ASP A 188 -1.25 7.12 47.62
CA ASP A 188 -0.87 7.60 48.97
C ASP A 188 -1.48 6.77 50.12
N GLY A 189 -1.55 5.45 49.92
CA GLY A 189 -2.14 4.50 50.88
C GLY A 189 -3.67 4.46 50.89
N VAL A 190 -4.35 5.26 50.06
CA VAL A 190 -5.81 5.27 49.91
C VAL A 190 -6.22 4.46 48.69
N ARG A 191 -7.14 3.51 48.88
CA ARG A 191 -7.75 2.76 47.77
C ARG A 191 -8.86 3.59 47.14
N GLU A 192 -8.73 3.89 45.86
CA GLU A 192 -9.67 4.68 45.08
C GLU A 192 -10.06 3.94 43.80
N LEU A 193 -11.35 3.95 43.46
CA LEU A 193 -11.83 3.49 42.16
C LEU A 193 -11.75 4.63 41.14
N ILE A 194 -10.86 4.51 40.16
CA ILE A 194 -10.73 5.48 39.07
C ILE A 194 -11.44 4.94 37.82
N PRO A 195 -12.43 5.65 37.26
CA PRO A 195 -13.11 5.21 36.04
C PRO A 195 -12.15 5.14 34.83
N VAL A 196 -12.37 4.17 33.96
CA VAL A 196 -11.61 3.98 32.72
C VAL A 196 -12.50 4.31 31.53
N VAL A 197 -12.01 5.17 30.63
CA VAL A 197 -12.65 5.46 29.34
C VAL A 197 -11.86 4.78 28.23
N HIS A 198 -12.57 4.03 27.40
CA HIS A 198 -12.00 3.23 26.33
C HIS A 198 -12.00 3.99 25.03
N PHE A 199 -10.83 4.03 24.40
CA PHE A 199 -10.61 4.59 23.08
C PHE A 199 -10.10 3.50 22.13
N LEU A 200 -10.40 3.65 20.84
CA LEU A 200 -9.88 2.78 19.79
C LEU A 200 -8.95 3.57 18.87
N GLY A 201 -7.67 3.23 18.91
CA GLY A 201 -6.63 3.80 18.05
C GLY A 201 -6.11 2.80 17.03
N GLY A 202 -4.88 2.99 16.58
CA GLY A 202 -4.27 2.20 15.49
C GLY A 202 -4.61 2.77 14.12
N ASP A 203 -4.21 2.09 13.05
CA ASP A 203 -4.56 2.53 11.70
C ASP A 203 -6.07 2.33 11.42
N MET A 204 -6.60 2.99 10.38
CA MET A 204 -8.03 2.86 10.05
C MET A 204 -8.44 1.42 9.72
N LYS A 205 -7.53 0.59 9.20
CA LYS A 205 -7.85 -0.79 8.80
C LYS A 205 -8.15 -1.62 10.04
N PHE A 206 -7.29 -1.55 11.05
CA PHE A 206 -7.53 -2.16 12.35
C PHE A 206 -8.82 -1.64 12.98
N GLN A 207 -9.03 -0.31 12.97
CA GLN A 207 -10.26 0.30 13.51
C GLN A 207 -11.53 -0.24 12.83
N TYR A 208 -11.55 -0.36 11.49
CA TYR A 208 -12.67 -0.95 10.76
C TYR A 208 -12.95 -2.39 11.20
N HIS A 209 -11.90 -3.21 11.32
CA HIS A 209 -12.04 -4.60 11.75
C HIS A 209 -12.65 -4.68 13.15
N MET A 210 -12.15 -3.88 14.11
CA MET A 210 -12.63 -3.92 15.49
C MET A 210 -14.05 -3.39 15.65
N MET A 211 -14.54 -2.58 14.71
CA MET A 211 -15.92 -2.11 14.69
C MET A 211 -16.87 -2.99 13.86
N GLY A 212 -16.39 -4.07 13.23
CA GLY A 212 -17.23 -4.89 12.34
C GLY A 212 -17.61 -4.20 11.02
N HIS A 213 -16.83 -3.19 10.61
CA HIS A 213 -17.10 -2.37 9.43
C HIS A 213 -16.41 -2.93 8.17
N LYS A 214 -17.06 -2.84 7.01
CA LYS A 214 -16.58 -3.31 5.69
C LYS A 214 -15.41 -2.51 5.09
N GLY A 215 -14.80 -1.62 5.86
CA GLY A 215 -13.61 -0.87 5.45
C GLY A 215 -13.82 0.32 4.51
N ALA A 216 -12.69 0.88 4.08
CA ALA A 216 -12.55 2.14 3.35
C ALA A 216 -13.15 2.15 1.93
N THR A 217 -13.38 0.99 1.31
CA THR A 217 -13.89 0.88 -0.06
C THR A 217 -15.41 0.80 -0.15
N SER A 218 -16.07 0.67 1.01
CA SER A 218 -17.52 0.58 1.14
C SER A 218 -18.24 1.88 0.78
N LYS A 219 -19.56 1.79 0.56
CA LYS A 219 -20.39 2.94 0.15
C LYS A 219 -20.44 4.01 1.24
N GLU A 220 -20.54 3.60 2.49
CA GLU A 220 -20.56 4.47 3.67
C GLU A 220 -19.35 4.13 4.51
N SER A 221 -18.21 4.67 4.10
CA SER A 221 -16.91 4.30 4.66
C SER A 221 -16.60 4.94 6.01
N CYS A 222 -17.40 5.89 6.48
CA CYS A 222 -17.09 6.58 7.74
C CYS A 222 -17.58 5.78 8.95
N MET A 223 -16.69 5.56 9.93
CA MET A 223 -17.03 4.90 11.20
C MET A 223 -17.82 5.80 12.15
N ASN A 224 -17.83 7.12 11.91
CA ASN A 224 -18.40 8.10 12.83
C ASN A 224 -19.74 8.66 12.35
N CYS A 225 -20.09 8.52 11.07
CA CYS A 225 -21.33 9.06 10.50
C CYS A 225 -21.81 8.26 9.29
N PHE A 226 -23.03 8.56 8.84
CA PHE A 226 -23.66 7.94 7.67
C PHE A 226 -23.30 8.63 6.34
N ASP A 227 -22.18 9.33 6.27
CA ASP A 227 -21.79 10.01 5.03
C ASP A 227 -21.51 8.98 3.92
N THR A 228 -22.07 9.26 2.75
CA THR A 228 -21.82 8.45 1.56
C THR A 228 -20.49 8.84 0.95
N GLY A 229 -19.60 7.85 0.81
CA GLY A 229 -18.26 8.03 0.28
C GLY A 229 -18.25 8.37 -1.22
N LYS A 230 -17.04 8.64 -1.74
CA LYS A 230 -16.76 8.91 -3.15
C LYS A 230 -17.40 10.18 -3.74
N LYS A 231 -17.82 11.12 -2.89
CA LYS A 231 -18.20 12.47 -3.30
C LYS A 231 -17.04 13.18 -4.01
N LYS A 232 -17.38 14.04 -4.97
CA LYS A 232 -16.40 14.83 -5.73
C LYS A 232 -15.88 15.98 -4.88
N MET A 233 -14.58 16.24 -4.98
CA MET A 233 -13.89 17.29 -4.23
C MET A 233 -14.55 18.66 -4.39
N GLY A 234 -14.86 19.04 -5.63
CA GLY A 234 -15.43 20.36 -5.95
C GLY A 234 -16.90 20.55 -5.51
N SER A 235 -17.65 19.48 -5.27
CA SER A 235 -19.04 19.57 -4.78
C SER A 235 -19.16 19.33 -3.28
N TYR A 236 -18.08 18.94 -2.62
CA TYR A 236 -18.08 18.65 -1.20
C TYR A 236 -18.06 19.95 -0.40
N ARG A 237 -18.97 20.05 0.58
CA ARG A 237 -19.05 21.18 1.52
C ARG A 237 -18.81 20.68 2.92
N ARG A 238 -17.74 21.18 3.53
CA ARG A 238 -17.38 20.85 4.91
C ARG A 238 -18.47 21.29 5.88
N GLY A 239 -18.71 20.52 6.93
CA GLY A 239 -19.71 20.85 7.96
C GLY A 239 -21.15 20.65 7.49
N THR A 240 -21.37 19.93 6.39
CA THR A 240 -22.71 19.54 5.97
C THR A 240 -23.30 18.60 7.04
N PRO A 241 -24.47 18.90 7.63
CA PRO A 241 -25.04 18.07 8.68
C PRO A 241 -25.18 16.61 8.25
N CYS A 242 -24.64 15.71 9.08
CA CYS A 242 -24.72 14.27 8.87
C CYS A 242 -25.06 13.59 10.20
N LYS A 243 -25.90 12.54 10.15
CA LYS A 243 -26.19 11.74 11.34
C LYS A 243 -24.90 11.03 11.78
N HIS A 244 -24.52 11.20 13.04
CA HIS A 244 -23.45 10.43 13.66
C HIS A 244 -23.91 9.02 14.00
N ARG A 245 -22.99 8.05 13.89
CA ARG A 245 -23.25 6.67 14.30
C ARG A 245 -23.21 6.57 15.82
N SER A 246 -24.23 5.93 16.39
CA SER A 246 -24.24 5.47 17.77
C SER A 246 -23.82 4.01 17.88
N TYR A 247 -23.58 3.54 19.11
CA TYR A 247 -23.34 2.11 19.34
C TYR A 247 -24.56 1.26 18.90
N GLN A 248 -25.77 1.75 19.13
CA GLN A 248 -27.00 1.07 18.73
C GLN A 248 -27.11 0.95 17.21
N ASP A 249 -26.75 2.01 16.47
CA ASP A 249 -26.73 1.95 15.00
C ASP A 249 -25.85 0.80 14.48
N TYR A 250 -24.67 0.58 15.09
CA TYR A 250 -23.80 -0.54 14.73
C TYR A 250 -24.45 -1.91 14.96
N LEU A 251 -25.21 -2.07 16.05
CA LEU A 251 -25.94 -3.31 16.35
C LEU A 251 -27.09 -3.52 15.37
N ASP A 252 -27.86 -2.47 15.10
CA ASP A 252 -29.01 -2.54 14.19
C ASP A 252 -28.57 -2.84 12.76
N ASP A 253 -27.51 -2.15 12.30
CA ASP A 253 -26.94 -2.35 10.97
C ASP A 253 -26.37 -3.76 10.78
N SER A 254 -25.87 -4.39 11.85
CA SER A 254 -25.29 -5.73 11.79
C SER A 254 -26.35 -6.84 11.68
N ILE A 255 -27.61 -6.62 12.04
CA ILE A 255 -28.67 -7.64 11.89
C ILE A 255 -28.82 -8.07 10.42
N HIS A 256 -28.75 -7.11 9.50
CA HIS A 256 -28.94 -7.34 8.06
C HIS A 256 -27.69 -6.99 7.22
N GLY A 257 -26.62 -6.51 7.86
CA GLY A 257 -25.39 -6.11 7.17
C GLY A 257 -25.56 -4.85 6.29
N THR A 258 -26.32 -3.88 6.79
CA THR A 258 -26.60 -2.60 6.10
C THR A 258 -25.54 -1.55 6.43
N HIS A 259 -25.61 -0.39 5.75
CA HIS A 259 -24.75 0.78 6.01
C HIS A 259 -23.26 0.46 6.19
N SER A 260 -22.75 -0.47 5.38
CA SER A 260 -21.35 -0.93 5.39
C SER A 260 -20.89 -1.72 6.62
N ILE A 261 -21.81 -2.28 7.43
CA ILE A 261 -21.50 -3.17 8.55
C ILE A 261 -21.61 -4.64 8.11
N TYR A 262 -20.77 -5.52 8.66
CA TYR A 262 -20.84 -6.97 8.39
C TYR A 262 -22.05 -7.60 9.11
N PRO A 263 -22.80 -8.50 8.44
CA PRO A 263 -23.93 -9.17 9.08
C PRO A 263 -23.48 -10.04 10.25
N GLY A 264 -24.19 -9.98 11.37
CA GLY A 264 -23.89 -10.70 12.61
C GLY A 264 -22.63 -10.21 13.34
N SER A 265 -22.04 -9.08 12.93
CA SER A 265 -20.87 -8.52 13.60
C SER A 265 -21.24 -7.67 14.81
N SER A 266 -20.28 -7.49 15.72
CA SER A 266 -20.35 -6.57 16.84
C SER A 266 -18.99 -5.92 17.05
N PRO A 267 -18.91 -4.71 17.61
CA PRO A 267 -17.65 -4.14 18.05
C PRO A 267 -16.91 -5.09 19.00
N VAL A 268 -15.64 -5.40 18.71
CA VAL A 268 -14.79 -6.32 19.47
C VAL A 268 -14.56 -5.79 20.88
N PHE A 269 -14.33 -4.48 20.99
CA PHE A 269 -14.19 -3.79 22.26
C PHE A 269 -15.51 -3.11 22.62
N SER A 270 -16.36 -3.80 23.37
CA SER A 270 -17.75 -3.40 23.63
C SER A 270 -17.90 -2.11 24.43
N ARG A 271 -16.81 -1.65 25.06
CA ARG A 271 -16.74 -0.39 25.82
C ARG A 271 -16.35 0.83 24.98
N VAL A 272 -15.93 0.62 23.74
CA VAL A 272 -15.58 1.71 22.82
C VAL A 272 -16.85 2.28 22.20
N LEU A 273 -17.08 3.57 22.42
CA LEU A 273 -18.11 4.32 21.71
C LEU A 273 -17.58 4.78 20.35
N PRO A 274 -18.44 4.95 19.32
CA PRO A 274 -18.01 5.52 18.04
C PRO A 274 -17.32 6.90 18.19
N SER A 275 -17.79 7.73 19.14
CA SER A 275 -17.17 9.02 19.47
C SER A 275 -15.78 8.92 20.13
N HIS A 276 -15.34 7.72 20.50
CA HIS A 276 -14.03 7.43 21.10
C HIS A 276 -13.08 6.71 20.12
N ILE A 277 -13.46 6.60 18.85
CA ILE A 277 -12.53 6.17 17.79
C ILE A 277 -11.57 7.32 17.53
N THR A 278 -10.31 7.15 17.91
CA THR A 278 -9.29 8.18 17.78
C THR A 278 -8.91 8.36 16.31
N PRO A 279 -9.04 9.56 15.72
CA PRO A 279 -8.51 9.83 14.39
C PRO A 279 -7.02 9.45 14.33
N PRO A 280 -6.55 8.63 13.36
CA PRO A 280 -5.15 8.24 13.29
C PRO A 280 -4.33 9.33 12.60
N PRO A 281 -3.66 10.24 13.31
CA PRO A 281 -3.14 11.47 12.72
C PRO A 281 -1.99 11.17 11.75
N LEU A 282 -1.07 10.25 12.11
CA LEU A 282 0.05 9.90 11.24
C LEU A 282 -0.44 9.31 9.91
N HIS A 283 -1.29 8.28 9.97
CA HIS A 283 -1.81 7.65 8.75
C HIS A 283 -2.78 8.53 7.97
N THR A 284 -3.49 9.45 8.62
CA THR A 284 -4.39 10.40 7.95
C THR A 284 -3.60 11.42 7.14
N ILE A 285 -2.66 12.12 7.78
CA ILE A 285 -1.81 13.14 7.14
C ILE A 285 -1.01 12.52 5.98
N THR A 286 -0.32 11.40 6.24
CA THR A 286 0.48 10.70 5.22
C THR A 286 -0.37 10.23 4.05
N GLY A 287 -1.56 9.69 4.30
CA GLY A 287 -2.47 9.24 3.25
C GLY A 287 -2.99 10.38 2.38
N ILE A 288 -3.29 11.53 2.97
CA ILE A 288 -3.75 12.74 2.26
C ILE A 288 -2.59 13.31 1.42
N ALA A 289 -1.41 13.47 2.01
CA ALA A 289 -0.21 13.96 1.31
C ALA A 289 0.16 13.06 0.12
N GLN A 290 0.18 11.74 0.33
CA GLN A 290 0.50 10.77 -0.71
C GLN A 290 -0.49 10.81 -1.87
N ARG A 291 -1.80 10.77 -1.57
CA ARG A 291 -2.85 10.69 -2.60
C ARG A 291 -2.98 11.99 -3.39
N TYR A 292 -3.10 13.12 -2.70
CA TYR A 292 -3.48 14.38 -3.32
C TYR A 292 -2.28 15.28 -3.64
N GLY A 293 -1.14 15.05 -3.00
CA GLY A 293 0.10 15.79 -3.22
C GLY A 293 1.11 15.03 -4.08
N PHE A 294 1.76 14.03 -3.49
CA PHE A 294 2.90 13.35 -4.12
C PHE A 294 2.50 12.58 -5.38
N LYS A 295 1.37 11.88 -5.36
CA LYS A 295 0.84 11.20 -6.55
C LYS A 295 0.40 12.18 -7.63
N TYR A 296 -0.08 13.36 -7.27
CA TYR A 296 -0.37 14.42 -8.24
C TYR A 296 0.91 14.84 -8.98
N LEU A 297 2.00 15.09 -8.24
CA LEU A 297 3.30 15.45 -8.83
C LEU A 297 3.89 14.33 -9.68
N LEU A 298 3.78 13.07 -9.24
CA LEU A 298 4.19 11.91 -10.04
C LEU A 298 3.42 11.83 -11.37
N ASN A 299 2.11 12.06 -11.32
CA ASN A 299 1.27 12.08 -12.52
C ASN A 299 1.63 13.27 -13.43
N LEU A 300 1.96 14.43 -12.85
CA LEU A 300 2.40 15.60 -13.61
C LEU A 300 3.75 15.35 -14.31
N ALA A 301 4.73 14.80 -13.59
CA ALA A 301 6.02 14.40 -14.18
C ALA A 301 5.82 13.40 -15.33
N THR A 302 4.96 12.40 -15.13
CA THR A 302 4.63 11.41 -16.17
C THR A 302 4.02 12.07 -17.40
N LYS A 303 3.09 13.03 -17.22
CA LYS A 303 2.47 13.78 -18.33
C LYS A 303 3.49 14.61 -19.10
N ILE A 304 4.41 15.28 -18.40
CA ILE A 304 5.46 16.10 -19.02
C ILE A 304 6.44 15.22 -19.80
N ASP A 305 6.92 14.14 -19.20
CA ASP A 305 7.82 13.20 -19.86
C ASP A 305 7.16 12.56 -21.09
N ALA A 306 5.85 12.24 -21.03
CA ALA A 306 5.09 11.75 -22.18
C ALA A 306 4.91 12.82 -23.28
N LYS A 307 4.64 14.07 -22.92
CA LYS A 307 4.48 15.19 -23.87
C LYS A 307 5.78 15.51 -24.60
N ASN A 308 6.90 15.54 -23.86
CA ASN A 308 8.23 15.79 -24.41
C ASN A 308 8.73 14.67 -25.33
N SER A 309 8.10 13.49 -25.27
CA SER A 309 8.44 12.32 -26.09
C SER A 309 7.50 12.10 -27.27
N GLY A 310 6.60 13.06 -27.57
CA GLY A 310 5.59 12.91 -28.64
C GLY A 310 4.37 12.10 -28.20
N SER A 311 3.57 12.69 -27.31
CA SER A 311 2.15 12.41 -26.97
C SER A 311 1.66 10.95 -26.90
N VAL A 312 1.21 10.55 -25.71
CA VAL A 312 -0.06 9.82 -25.54
C VAL A 312 -0.77 10.24 -24.22
N GLU A 313 -1.98 10.80 -24.34
CA GLU A 313 -2.74 11.45 -23.25
C GLU A 313 -3.69 10.54 -22.43
N LYS A 314 -3.86 9.24 -22.71
CA LYS A 314 -4.85 8.41 -22.01
C LYS A 314 -4.32 7.03 -21.59
N ALA A 315 -4.71 6.57 -20.39
CA ALA A 315 -4.31 5.27 -19.83
C ALA A 315 -4.64 4.06 -20.73
N ASN A 316 -5.68 4.15 -21.57
CA ASN A 316 -6.08 3.10 -22.53
C ASN A 316 -5.28 3.12 -23.84
N ALA A 317 -4.51 4.17 -24.10
CA ALA A 317 -3.85 4.31 -25.40
C ALA A 317 -2.61 3.42 -25.53
N ILE A 318 -2.15 2.77 -24.45
CA ILE A 318 -1.15 1.71 -24.50
C ILE A 318 -1.74 0.42 -25.05
N GLU A 319 -2.94 0.08 -24.59
CA GLU A 319 -3.68 -1.10 -25.05
C GLU A 319 -4.11 -0.88 -26.51
N LYS A 320 -4.60 0.32 -26.82
CA LYS A 320 -4.90 0.73 -28.19
C LYS A 320 -3.68 0.73 -29.12
N ALA A 321 -2.54 1.31 -28.72
CA ALA A 321 -1.32 1.29 -29.54
C ALA A 321 -0.74 -0.13 -29.71
N ARG A 322 -0.94 -1.00 -28.71
CA ARG A 322 -0.59 -2.42 -28.80
C ARG A 322 -1.51 -3.15 -29.79
N GLU A 323 -2.82 -2.95 -29.68
CA GLU A 323 -3.82 -3.51 -30.59
C GLU A 323 -3.58 -3.05 -32.04
N GLU A 324 -3.28 -1.76 -32.24
CA GLU A 324 -2.95 -1.19 -33.56
C GLU A 324 -1.66 -1.79 -34.14
N PHE A 325 -0.62 -1.96 -33.32
CA PHE A 325 0.63 -2.61 -33.76
C PHE A 325 0.43 -4.10 -34.08
N GLU A 326 -0.28 -4.84 -33.23
CA GLU A 326 -0.57 -6.26 -33.43
C GLU A 326 -1.42 -6.47 -34.71
N ALA A 327 -2.45 -5.64 -34.92
CA ALA A 327 -3.28 -5.68 -36.13
C ALA A 327 -2.49 -5.37 -37.42
N MET A 328 -1.70 -4.29 -37.42
CA MET A 328 -0.87 -3.91 -38.58
C MET A 328 0.20 -4.96 -38.88
N SER A 329 0.80 -5.57 -37.85
CA SER A 329 1.77 -6.65 -38.00
C SER A 329 1.16 -7.90 -38.62
N GLU A 330 -0.08 -8.26 -38.25
CA GLU A 330 -0.80 -9.39 -38.81
C GLU A 330 -1.16 -9.15 -40.29
N GLU A 331 -1.60 -7.93 -40.62
CA GLU A 331 -1.94 -7.54 -42.00
C GLU A 331 -0.70 -7.56 -42.91
N CYS A 332 0.45 -7.03 -42.44
CA CYS A 332 1.73 -7.12 -43.15
C CYS A 332 2.16 -8.57 -43.41
N ALA A 333 2.03 -9.45 -42.41
CA ALA A 333 2.39 -10.87 -42.56
C ALA A 333 1.45 -11.60 -43.53
N SER A 334 0.16 -11.28 -43.52
CA SER A 334 -0.82 -11.79 -44.47
C SER A 334 -0.49 -11.37 -45.90
N LEU A 335 -0.17 -10.09 -46.11
CA LEU A 335 0.19 -9.54 -47.41
C LEU A 335 1.48 -10.14 -47.96
N GLU A 336 2.50 -10.35 -47.12
CA GLU A 336 3.75 -11.01 -47.49
C GLU A 336 3.53 -12.45 -47.99
N LYS A 337 2.71 -13.22 -47.26
CA LYS A 337 2.31 -14.57 -47.64
C LYS A 337 1.55 -14.61 -48.98
N HIS A 338 0.71 -13.61 -49.21
CA HIS A 338 -0.07 -13.46 -50.45
C HIS A 338 0.83 -13.10 -51.64
N ILE A 339 1.78 -12.17 -51.46
CA ILE A 339 2.80 -11.82 -52.45
C ILE A 339 3.60 -13.06 -52.84
N PHE A 340 4.11 -13.82 -51.86
CA PHE A 340 4.85 -15.06 -52.11
C PHE A 340 4.04 -16.07 -52.91
N SER A 341 2.75 -16.25 -52.56
CA SER A 341 1.87 -17.16 -53.29
C SER A 341 1.62 -16.68 -54.72
N LEU A 342 1.47 -15.37 -54.95
CA LEU A 342 1.27 -14.81 -56.28
C LEU A 342 2.53 -14.88 -57.15
N GLU A 343 3.73 -14.78 -56.57
CA GLU A 343 4.99 -15.05 -57.29
C GLU A 343 5.02 -16.46 -57.87
N ILE A 344 4.55 -17.44 -57.09
CA ILE A 344 4.43 -18.83 -57.55
C ILE A 344 3.40 -18.93 -58.68
N VAL A 345 2.23 -18.31 -58.55
CA VAL A 345 1.20 -18.29 -59.60
C VAL A 345 1.74 -17.67 -60.89
N VAL A 346 2.44 -16.54 -60.82
CA VAL A 346 3.09 -15.91 -61.98
C VAL A 346 4.11 -16.87 -62.61
N GLY A 347 4.90 -17.57 -61.80
CA GLY A 347 5.84 -18.60 -62.26
C GLY A 347 5.14 -19.73 -63.02
N ILE A 348 4.02 -20.23 -62.50
CA ILE A 348 3.22 -21.28 -63.14
C ILE A 348 2.62 -20.79 -64.46
N LEU A 349 2.03 -19.59 -64.49
CA LEU A 349 1.45 -19.01 -65.70
C LEU A 349 2.49 -18.89 -66.83
N LYS A 350 3.76 -18.61 -66.50
CA LYS A 350 4.87 -18.63 -67.48
C LYS A 350 5.14 -20.02 -68.02
N LYS A 351 5.16 -21.06 -67.16
CA LYS A 351 5.31 -22.46 -67.59
C LYS A 351 4.21 -22.90 -68.56
N PHE A 352 2.97 -22.42 -68.38
CA PHE A 352 1.86 -22.69 -69.30
C PHE A 352 2.12 -22.16 -70.71
N VAL A 353 2.63 -20.93 -70.84
CA VAL A 353 2.97 -20.34 -72.15
C VAL A 353 4.14 -21.08 -72.81
N GLU A 354 5.07 -21.57 -72.01
CA GLU A 354 6.26 -22.29 -72.48
C GLU A 354 6.03 -23.79 -72.72
N ASN A 355 4.81 -24.31 -72.44
CA ASN A 355 4.47 -25.74 -72.44
C ASN A 355 5.37 -26.59 -71.53
N ARG A 356 5.74 -26.07 -70.36
CA ARG A 356 6.62 -26.72 -69.36
C ARG A 356 5.91 -27.03 -68.02
N VAL A 357 4.59 -27.20 -68.05
CA VAL A 357 3.79 -27.50 -66.87
C VAL A 357 4.17 -28.87 -66.33
N ASP A 358 4.47 -28.94 -65.02
CA ASP A 358 4.85 -30.17 -64.34
C ASP A 358 3.60 -30.73 -63.64
N ASP A 359 2.94 -31.67 -64.33
CA ASP A 359 1.62 -32.18 -63.97
C ASP A 359 1.60 -32.82 -62.57
N ALA A 360 0.74 -32.30 -61.70
CA ALA A 360 0.53 -32.80 -60.35
C ALA A 360 -0.15 -34.19 -60.29
N GLY A 361 -0.64 -34.72 -61.41
CA GLY A 361 -1.23 -36.06 -61.50
C GLY A 361 -2.60 -36.20 -60.83
N ILE A 362 -3.32 -35.09 -60.66
CA ILE A 362 -4.65 -35.00 -60.03
C ILE A 362 -5.70 -34.73 -61.13
N ASP A 363 -6.93 -35.23 -60.97
CA ASP A 363 -8.02 -34.93 -61.90
C ASP A 363 -8.53 -33.49 -61.69
N PHE A 364 -8.34 -32.63 -62.69
CA PHE A 364 -8.74 -31.21 -62.67
C PHE A 364 -9.92 -30.93 -63.62
N SER A 365 -10.77 -31.93 -63.86
CA SER A 365 -11.97 -31.84 -64.72
C SER A 365 -13.00 -30.76 -64.30
N CYS A 366 -12.83 -30.16 -63.12
CA CYS A 366 -13.75 -29.17 -62.54
C CYS A 366 -13.45 -27.69 -62.89
N CYS A 367 -12.37 -27.38 -63.64
CA CYS A 367 -11.98 -25.99 -63.95
C CYS A 367 -11.83 -25.75 -65.46
N SER A 368 -12.66 -24.85 -66.00
CA SER A 368 -12.70 -24.50 -67.43
C SER A 368 -11.65 -23.46 -67.86
N ALA A 369 -10.89 -22.88 -66.93
CA ALA A 369 -9.89 -21.87 -67.26
C ALA A 369 -8.81 -22.40 -68.21
N SER A 370 -8.43 -21.58 -69.20
CA SER A 370 -7.39 -21.92 -70.18
C SER A 370 -6.02 -22.17 -69.53
N PHE A 371 -5.72 -21.47 -68.44
CA PHE A 371 -4.57 -21.75 -67.57
C PHE A 371 -5.07 -22.21 -66.20
N CYS A 372 -5.33 -23.50 -66.06
CA CYS A 372 -5.64 -24.09 -64.76
C CYS A 372 -4.35 -24.27 -63.94
N ILE A 373 -3.96 -23.24 -63.19
CA ILE A 373 -2.68 -23.18 -62.46
C ILE A 373 -2.50 -24.32 -61.43
N PHE A 374 -3.59 -24.92 -60.96
CA PHE A 374 -3.54 -26.07 -60.05
C PHE A 374 -3.00 -27.35 -60.68
N ARG A 375 -2.91 -27.42 -62.01
CA ARG A 375 -2.26 -28.55 -62.70
C ARG A 375 -0.76 -28.63 -62.42
N ASP A 376 -0.11 -27.53 -62.07
CA ASP A 376 1.31 -27.53 -61.76
C ASP A 376 1.55 -27.84 -60.28
N LYS A 377 2.47 -28.78 -60.00
CA LYS A 377 2.79 -29.19 -58.63
C LYS A 377 3.25 -28.05 -57.71
N ASP A 378 3.84 -26.98 -58.26
CA ASP A 378 4.31 -25.86 -57.45
C ASP A 378 3.15 -25.08 -56.80
N MET A 379 1.92 -25.25 -57.29
CA MET A 379 0.74 -24.61 -56.70
C MET A 379 0.52 -25.03 -55.24
N GLN A 380 1.02 -26.20 -54.83
CA GLN A 380 0.99 -26.64 -53.42
C GLN A 380 1.72 -25.69 -52.46
N LYS A 381 2.67 -24.89 -52.98
CA LYS A 381 3.43 -23.89 -52.20
C LYS A 381 2.68 -22.54 -52.11
N ALA A 382 1.70 -22.30 -52.97
CA ALA A 382 0.94 -21.05 -53.05
C ALA A 382 -0.27 -21.05 -52.10
N ILE A 383 0.03 -21.15 -50.81
CA ILE A 383 -0.93 -21.40 -49.71
C ILE A 383 -1.98 -20.29 -49.48
N ALA A 384 -1.86 -19.12 -50.13
CA ALA A 384 -2.86 -18.06 -50.05
C ALA A 384 -4.08 -18.28 -50.97
N PHE A 385 -3.98 -19.18 -51.96
CA PHE A 385 -5.04 -19.39 -52.96
C PHE A 385 -5.77 -20.72 -52.74
N PRO A 386 -7.06 -20.69 -52.35
CA PRO A 386 -7.86 -21.90 -52.21
C PRO A 386 -8.30 -22.47 -53.56
N THR A 387 -8.67 -23.76 -53.58
CA THR A 387 -9.28 -24.44 -54.75
C THR A 387 -10.78 -24.12 -54.90
N CYS A 388 -11.24 -22.97 -54.40
CA CYS A 388 -12.64 -22.58 -54.52
C CYS A 388 -12.98 -22.30 -55.99
N LEU A 389 -14.19 -22.69 -56.38
CA LEU A 389 -14.70 -22.55 -57.74
C LEU A 389 -15.66 -21.36 -57.82
N VAL A 390 -15.53 -20.57 -58.86
CA VAL A 390 -16.39 -19.43 -59.19
C VAL A 390 -16.98 -19.64 -60.58
N GLN A 391 -18.24 -19.23 -60.76
CA GLN A 391 -18.97 -19.35 -62.03
C GLN A 391 -19.00 -17.99 -62.73
N CYS A 392 -18.71 -17.97 -64.03
CA CYS A 392 -18.78 -16.76 -64.84
C CYS A 392 -20.24 -16.38 -65.16
N ILE A 393 -20.64 -15.14 -64.93
CA ILE A 393 -22.01 -14.68 -65.23
C ILE A 393 -22.31 -14.58 -66.74
N ILE A 394 -21.27 -14.56 -67.59
CA ILE A 394 -21.41 -14.39 -69.04
C ILE A 394 -21.47 -15.74 -69.76
N CYS A 395 -20.59 -16.68 -69.42
CA CYS A 395 -20.48 -17.97 -70.12
C CYS A 395 -20.88 -19.17 -69.26
N GLU A 396 -21.27 -18.95 -68.01
CA GLU A 396 -21.69 -19.96 -67.03
C GLU A 396 -20.63 -21.04 -66.72
N GLU A 397 -19.42 -20.91 -67.26
CA GLU A 397 -18.32 -21.82 -66.98
C GLU A 397 -17.74 -21.60 -65.58
N THR A 398 -17.34 -22.70 -64.96
CA THR A 398 -16.78 -22.73 -63.61
C THR A 398 -15.26 -22.83 -63.66
N SER A 399 -14.56 -21.99 -62.89
CA SER A 399 -13.10 -21.98 -62.80
C SER A 399 -12.65 -21.79 -61.36
N HIS A 400 -11.44 -22.24 -61.01
CA HIS A 400 -10.89 -21.85 -59.71
C HIS A 400 -10.69 -20.33 -59.66
N ALA A 401 -10.98 -19.70 -58.53
CA ALA A 401 -10.86 -18.24 -58.34
C ALA A 401 -9.49 -17.69 -58.78
N ALA A 402 -8.40 -18.36 -58.41
CA ALA A 402 -7.05 -17.96 -58.80
C ALA A 402 -6.77 -18.15 -60.32
N CYS A 403 -7.37 -19.16 -60.97
CA CYS A 403 -7.31 -19.34 -62.42
C CYS A 403 -8.14 -18.29 -63.17
N ALA A 404 -9.12 -17.73 -62.47
CA ALA A 404 -10.05 -16.71 -62.92
C ALA A 404 -9.48 -15.27 -62.80
N GLY A 405 -8.29 -15.09 -62.23
CA GLY A 405 -7.68 -13.77 -62.08
C GLY A 405 -7.96 -13.08 -60.76
N MET A 406 -8.56 -13.78 -59.80
CA MET A 406 -8.76 -13.30 -58.42
C MET A 406 -7.44 -13.47 -57.66
N TRP A 407 -6.57 -12.45 -57.74
CA TRP A 407 -5.18 -12.52 -57.30
C TRP A 407 -4.87 -11.63 -56.12
N THR A 408 -5.80 -10.78 -55.68
CA THR A 408 -5.65 -9.94 -54.50
C THR A 408 -6.43 -10.52 -53.31
N PRO A 409 -6.08 -10.18 -52.05
CA PRO A 409 -6.89 -10.55 -50.89
C PRO A 409 -8.34 -10.09 -51.03
N GLU A 410 -8.56 -8.89 -51.55
CA GLU A 410 -9.88 -8.31 -51.79
C GLU A 410 -10.69 -9.13 -52.80
N ASP A 411 -10.05 -9.63 -53.88
CA ASP A 411 -10.73 -10.53 -54.82
C ASP A 411 -11.15 -11.85 -54.16
N LEU A 412 -10.32 -12.40 -53.27
CA LEU A 412 -10.65 -13.68 -52.61
C LEU A 412 -11.78 -13.55 -51.60
N GLU A 413 -12.02 -12.37 -51.02
CA GLU A 413 -13.16 -12.15 -50.14
C GLU A 413 -14.49 -12.27 -50.90
N LEU A 414 -14.53 -11.81 -52.16
CA LEU A 414 -15.71 -11.93 -53.03
C LEU A 414 -16.10 -13.38 -53.30
N THR A 415 -15.17 -14.33 -53.17
CA THR A 415 -15.49 -15.77 -53.33
C THR A 415 -16.36 -16.33 -52.19
N ARG A 416 -16.54 -15.56 -51.10
CA ARG A 416 -17.36 -15.94 -49.94
C ARG A 416 -18.81 -15.47 -50.06
N ASP A 417 -19.11 -14.60 -51.02
CA ASP A 417 -20.48 -14.17 -51.31
C ASP A 417 -21.25 -15.26 -52.07
N LEU A 418 -22.56 -15.35 -51.84
CA LEU A 418 -23.39 -16.44 -52.37
C LEU A 418 -23.49 -16.42 -53.91
N GLU A 419 -23.34 -15.26 -54.56
CA GLU A 419 -23.36 -15.06 -56.01
C GLU A 419 -22.51 -13.83 -56.42
N PRO A 420 -21.18 -13.93 -56.55
CA PRO A 420 -20.36 -12.79 -56.97
C PRO A 420 -20.58 -12.44 -58.45
N ASP A 421 -20.86 -11.16 -58.75
CA ASP A 421 -20.92 -10.61 -60.11
C ASP A 421 -19.53 -10.63 -60.75
N TRP A 422 -19.15 -11.77 -61.33
CA TRP A 422 -17.80 -11.98 -61.85
C TRP A 422 -17.78 -12.55 -63.27
N SER A 423 -16.86 -12.06 -64.09
CA SER A 423 -16.67 -12.45 -65.50
C SER A 423 -15.28 -13.05 -65.73
N CYS A 424 -15.22 -14.19 -66.42
CA CYS A 424 -13.96 -14.89 -66.65
C CYS A 424 -12.99 -14.14 -67.54
N LEU A 425 -11.69 -14.41 -67.38
CA LEU A 425 -10.61 -13.80 -68.17
C LEU A 425 -10.90 -13.89 -69.66
N ASN A 426 -11.45 -15.02 -70.14
CA ASN A 426 -11.82 -15.19 -71.53
C ASN A 426 -12.97 -14.27 -71.98
N CYS A 427 -14.03 -14.12 -71.19
CA CYS A 427 -15.14 -13.19 -71.46
C CYS A 427 -14.69 -11.73 -71.37
N CYS A 428 -13.67 -11.45 -70.57
CA CYS A 428 -12.99 -10.16 -70.48
C CYS A 428 -11.94 -9.93 -71.60
N GLY A 429 -11.83 -10.86 -72.57
CA GLY A 429 -10.91 -10.75 -73.70
C GLY A 429 -9.43 -10.93 -73.36
N ARG A 430 -9.10 -11.47 -72.17
CA ARG A 430 -7.74 -11.68 -71.67
C ARG A 430 -7.29 -13.11 -71.93
N LYS A 431 -6.23 -13.30 -72.73
CA LYS A 431 -5.67 -14.61 -73.09
C LYS A 431 -4.15 -14.60 -73.12
N GLY A 432 -3.53 -15.77 -72.93
CA GLY A 432 -2.09 -15.98 -73.12
C GLY A 432 -1.22 -15.03 -72.28
N THR A 433 -0.25 -14.38 -72.91
CA THR A 433 0.73 -13.50 -72.25
C THR A 433 0.11 -12.25 -71.60
N VAL A 434 -1.11 -11.85 -72.00
CA VAL A 434 -1.84 -10.74 -71.38
C VAL A 434 -2.22 -11.08 -69.94
N VAL A 435 -2.61 -12.33 -69.66
CA VAL A 435 -2.94 -12.82 -68.31
C VAL A 435 -1.72 -12.75 -67.39
N ILE A 436 -0.54 -13.13 -67.90
CA ILE A 436 0.73 -13.02 -67.15
C ILE A 436 1.03 -11.55 -66.82
N SER A 437 0.87 -10.65 -67.81
CA SER A 437 1.12 -9.21 -67.63
C SER A 437 0.18 -8.60 -66.58
N ASP A 438 -1.07 -9.05 -66.54
CA ASP A 438 -2.03 -8.63 -65.52
C ASP A 438 -1.65 -9.17 -64.12
N ALA A 439 -1.20 -10.43 -64.01
CA ALA A 439 -0.73 -11.02 -62.75
C ALA A 439 0.53 -10.33 -62.22
N GLU A 440 1.49 -10.05 -63.10
CA GLU A 440 2.71 -9.30 -62.77
C GLU A 440 2.40 -7.86 -62.35
N ARG A 441 1.38 -7.22 -62.97
CA ARG A 441 0.90 -5.90 -62.53
C ARG A 441 0.34 -5.96 -61.12
N GLN A 442 -0.49 -6.96 -60.81
CA GLN A 442 -1.03 -7.11 -59.45
C GLN A 442 0.06 -7.42 -58.43
N LEU A 443 1.04 -8.27 -58.78
CA LEU A 443 2.18 -8.54 -57.94
C LEU A 443 2.99 -7.27 -57.61
N ARG A 444 3.23 -6.39 -58.60
CA ARG A 444 3.90 -5.10 -58.37
C ARG A 444 3.07 -4.20 -57.45
N ASN A 445 1.76 -4.14 -57.65
CA ASN A 445 0.86 -3.33 -56.82
C ASN A 445 0.88 -3.81 -55.35
N LEU A 446 0.81 -5.13 -55.12
CA LEU A 446 0.88 -5.70 -53.78
C LEU A 446 2.24 -5.46 -53.11
N LYS A 447 3.34 -5.59 -53.85
CA LYS A 447 4.69 -5.25 -53.35
C LYS A 447 4.80 -3.78 -52.97
N PHE A 448 4.23 -2.87 -53.77
CA PHE A 448 4.19 -1.45 -53.45
C PHE A 448 3.36 -1.16 -52.19
N LYS A 449 2.18 -1.80 -52.07
CA LYS A 449 1.34 -1.73 -50.85
C LYS A 449 2.09 -2.24 -49.61
N TYR A 450 2.83 -3.35 -49.74
CA TYR A 450 3.62 -3.93 -48.66
C TYR A 450 4.75 -3.03 -48.19
N GLU A 451 5.52 -2.41 -49.10
CA GLU A 451 6.59 -1.48 -48.68
C GLU A 451 6.03 -0.25 -47.96
N GLY A 452 4.91 0.31 -48.43
CA GLY A 452 4.22 1.40 -47.72
C GLY A 452 3.77 0.98 -46.31
N MET A 453 3.12 -0.17 -46.17
CA MET A 453 2.69 -0.68 -44.86
C MET A 453 3.85 -1.03 -43.93
N LYS A 454 5.00 -1.45 -44.48
CA LYS A 454 6.21 -1.76 -43.70
C LYS A 454 6.86 -0.51 -43.11
N GLU A 455 6.86 0.59 -43.85
CA GLU A 455 7.27 1.90 -43.34
C GLU A 455 6.36 2.36 -42.19
N ASP A 456 5.03 2.25 -42.37
CA ASP A 456 4.03 2.59 -41.36
C ASP A 456 4.14 1.69 -40.10
N LEU A 457 4.40 0.39 -40.27
CA LEU A 457 4.65 -0.56 -39.18
C LEU A 457 5.91 -0.18 -38.39
N GLY A 458 6.98 0.25 -39.08
CA GLY A 458 8.20 0.73 -38.44
C GLY A 458 7.98 1.98 -37.60
N GLU A 459 7.08 2.87 -38.02
CA GLU A 459 6.70 4.06 -37.24
C GLU A 459 5.80 3.71 -36.04
N CYS A 460 4.84 2.80 -36.21
CA CYS A 460 4.02 2.26 -35.12
C CYS A 460 4.86 1.57 -34.04
N GLN A 461 5.90 0.82 -34.44
CA GLN A 461 6.82 0.14 -33.53
C GLN A 461 7.61 1.14 -32.66
N LYS A 462 8.14 2.22 -33.27
CA LYS A 462 8.84 3.28 -32.52
C LYS A 462 7.93 3.94 -31.49
N GLN A 463 6.68 4.25 -31.87
CA GLN A 463 5.71 4.86 -30.96
C GLN A 463 5.40 3.94 -29.76
N PHE A 464 5.18 2.65 -30.01
CA PHE A 464 4.95 1.66 -28.95
C PHE A 464 6.13 1.55 -27.96
N ASP A 465 7.37 1.54 -28.47
CA ASP A 465 8.58 1.45 -27.64
C ASP A 465 8.80 2.67 -26.75
N VAL A 466 8.54 3.88 -27.26
CA VAL A 466 8.67 5.14 -26.50
C VAL A 466 7.68 5.19 -25.33
N ILE A 467 6.43 4.80 -25.56
CA ILE A 467 5.38 4.76 -24.54
C ILE A 467 5.71 3.72 -23.44
N ARG A 468 6.33 2.60 -23.83
CA ARG A 468 6.79 1.56 -22.91
C ARG A 468 7.89 2.04 -21.96
N VAL A 469 8.83 2.87 -22.45
CA VAL A 469 9.91 3.47 -21.63
C VAL A 469 9.38 4.53 -20.67
N ALA A 470 8.46 5.40 -21.11
CA ALA A 470 7.82 6.41 -20.27
C ALA A 470 7.08 5.78 -19.06
N LYS A 471 6.38 4.65 -19.26
CA LYS A 471 5.65 3.95 -18.18
C LYS A 471 6.56 3.25 -17.16
N LYS A 472 7.82 2.94 -17.51
CA LYS A 472 8.81 2.36 -16.56
C LYS A 472 9.41 3.40 -15.60
N GLY A 473 9.04 4.68 -15.72
CA GLY A 473 9.43 5.73 -14.78
C GLY A 473 10.88 6.20 -14.93
N GLN A 474 11.41 6.13 -16.15
CA GLN A 474 12.75 6.57 -16.55
C GLN A 474 12.75 7.88 -17.37
N GLY A 475 11.63 8.62 -17.37
CA GLY A 475 11.59 9.96 -17.96
C GLY A 475 12.47 10.94 -17.17
N SER A 476 12.97 11.97 -17.86
CA SER A 476 13.89 12.96 -17.28
C SER A 476 13.30 13.69 -16.07
N LYS A 477 12.02 14.08 -16.14
CA LYS A 477 11.31 14.85 -15.11
C LYS A 477 10.95 13.97 -13.90
N MET A 478 10.53 12.73 -14.16
CA MET A 478 10.29 11.72 -13.12
C MET A 478 11.57 11.39 -12.33
N THR A 479 12.70 11.27 -13.03
CA THR A 479 14.00 11.01 -12.41
C THR A 479 14.42 12.19 -11.53
N GLU A 480 14.35 13.42 -12.07
CA GLU A 480 14.67 14.65 -11.34
C GLU A 480 13.83 14.82 -10.06
N LEU A 481 12.53 14.50 -10.12
CA LEU A 481 11.64 14.54 -8.96
C LEU A 481 12.07 13.55 -7.88
N LYS A 482 12.30 12.28 -8.24
CA LYS A 482 12.71 11.24 -7.30
C LYS A 482 14.07 11.52 -6.66
N GLU A 483 15.04 11.99 -7.45
CA GLU A 483 16.36 12.38 -6.94
C GLU A 483 16.27 13.57 -5.99
N THR A 484 15.35 14.52 -6.25
CA THR A 484 15.13 15.65 -5.35
C THR A 484 14.51 15.21 -4.02
N TRP A 485 13.55 14.29 -4.04
CA TRP A 485 13.02 13.67 -2.82
C TRP A 485 14.08 12.87 -2.04
N ALA A 486 14.91 12.08 -2.75
CA ALA A 486 16.01 11.35 -2.13
C ALA A 486 17.03 12.30 -1.45
N ARG A 487 17.38 13.43 -2.11
CA ARG A 487 18.23 14.49 -1.52
C ARG A 487 17.61 15.18 -0.30
N LEU A 488 16.28 15.16 -0.19
CA LEU A 488 15.55 15.63 1.01
C LEU A 488 15.43 14.54 2.09
N GLY A 489 16.03 13.37 1.87
CA GLY A 489 16.04 12.25 2.81
C GLY A 489 14.72 11.49 2.85
N ALA A 490 14.03 11.41 1.71
CA ALA A 490 12.77 10.71 1.53
C ALA A 490 12.84 9.79 0.30
N ASP A 491 12.89 8.48 0.55
CA ASP A 491 12.86 7.46 -0.50
C ASP A 491 11.51 6.73 -0.50
N MET A 492 10.98 6.46 -1.69
CA MET A 492 9.76 5.67 -1.84
C MET A 492 10.05 4.20 -1.53
N ASN A 493 9.18 3.56 -0.75
CA ASN A 493 9.28 2.14 -0.47
C ASN A 493 9.23 1.32 -1.77
N ALA A 494 10.19 0.42 -2.00
CA ALA A 494 10.29 -0.37 -3.23
C ALA A 494 9.04 -1.22 -3.54
N TYR A 495 8.34 -1.69 -2.52
CA TYR A 495 7.14 -2.53 -2.65
C TYR A 495 5.85 -1.72 -2.78
N LYS A 496 5.64 -0.74 -1.89
CA LYS A 496 4.40 0.07 -1.86
C LYS A 496 4.41 1.23 -2.85
N LYS A 497 5.60 1.65 -3.31
CA LYS A 497 5.82 2.87 -4.10
C LYS A 497 5.20 4.11 -3.43
N ASP A 498 5.30 4.17 -2.11
CA ASP A 498 4.77 5.24 -1.26
C ASP A 498 5.81 5.65 -0.20
N PHE A 499 5.63 6.83 0.42
CA PHE A 499 6.46 7.31 1.52
C PHE A 499 6.00 6.76 2.88
N CYS A 500 6.95 6.52 3.79
CA CYS A 500 6.62 6.25 5.20
C CYS A 500 6.31 7.57 5.94
N GLY A 501 5.81 7.48 7.17
CA GLY A 501 5.46 8.63 8.01
C GLY A 501 6.56 9.70 8.10
N ASN A 502 7.78 9.27 8.45
CA ASN A 502 8.93 10.18 8.58
C ASN A 502 9.30 10.86 7.25
N HIS A 503 9.19 10.15 6.12
CA HIS A 503 9.46 10.72 4.81
C HIS A 503 8.42 11.78 4.44
N ALA A 504 7.13 11.49 4.66
CA ALA A 504 6.06 12.45 4.38
C ALA A 504 6.23 13.73 5.21
N MET A 505 6.54 13.62 6.51
CA MET A 505 6.74 14.80 7.37
C MET A 505 7.88 15.70 6.87
N LYS A 506 9.02 15.12 6.45
CA LYS A 506 10.12 15.90 5.85
C LYS A 506 9.71 16.60 4.55
N LEU A 507 8.89 15.94 3.73
CA LEU A 507 8.42 16.48 2.45
C LEU A 507 7.29 17.50 2.58
N LEU A 508 6.69 17.63 3.76
CA LEU A 508 5.68 18.65 4.09
C LEU A 508 6.29 19.93 4.69
N GLU A 509 7.61 19.99 4.88
CA GLU A 509 8.28 21.23 5.28
C GLU A 509 8.25 22.26 4.12
N PRO A 510 7.98 23.55 4.38
CA PRO A 510 7.87 24.58 3.35
C PRO A 510 9.08 24.64 2.40
N GLU A 511 10.30 24.52 2.95
CA GLU A 511 11.53 24.56 2.16
C GLU A 511 11.65 23.33 1.24
N ALA A 512 11.20 22.16 1.71
CA ALA A 512 11.15 20.95 0.91
C ALA A 512 10.13 21.09 -0.23
N ILE A 513 8.93 21.60 0.09
CA ILE A 513 7.85 21.85 -0.86
C ILE A 513 8.34 22.72 -2.01
N GLU A 514 8.99 23.85 -1.70
CA GLU A 514 9.52 24.75 -2.73
C GLU A 514 10.52 24.03 -3.64
N LYS A 515 11.44 23.25 -3.06
CA LYS A 515 12.52 22.59 -3.79
C LYS A 515 12.04 21.54 -4.80
N TYR A 516 11.05 20.71 -4.47
CA TYR A 516 10.57 19.70 -5.42
C TYR A 516 9.47 20.21 -6.34
N THR A 517 8.79 21.29 -6.01
CA THR A 517 7.80 21.90 -6.91
C THR A 517 8.44 22.82 -7.94
N SER A 518 9.62 23.41 -7.66
CA SER A 518 10.38 24.23 -8.62
C SER A 518 10.80 23.47 -9.89
N ILE A 519 10.82 22.13 -9.83
CA ILE A 519 11.05 21.21 -10.96
C ILE A 519 10.01 21.41 -12.08
N PHE A 520 8.83 21.93 -11.73
CA PHE A 520 7.68 22.15 -12.61
C PHE A 520 7.44 23.64 -12.86
N SER A 521 8.49 24.42 -13.14
CA SER A 521 8.43 25.88 -13.34
C SER A 521 7.32 26.36 -14.28
N ASP A 522 6.97 25.55 -15.27
CA ASP A 522 5.98 25.90 -16.31
C ASP A 522 4.52 25.62 -15.89
N ASN A 523 4.30 25.14 -14.65
CA ASN A 523 2.98 24.81 -14.14
C ASN A 523 2.67 25.66 -12.91
N ASP A 524 1.46 26.23 -12.85
CA ASP A 524 0.99 26.90 -11.65
C ASP A 524 0.66 25.86 -10.56
N LEU A 525 1.54 25.75 -9.57
CA LEU A 525 1.39 24.88 -8.42
C LEU A 525 1.02 25.65 -7.15
N THR A 526 0.56 26.91 -7.25
CA THR A 526 0.27 27.78 -6.10
C THR A 526 -0.67 27.11 -5.09
N HIS A 527 -1.79 26.57 -5.57
CA HIS A 527 -2.75 25.89 -4.70
C HIS A 527 -2.24 24.55 -4.16
N LEU A 528 -1.40 23.83 -4.91
CA LEU A 528 -0.78 22.59 -4.43
C LEU A 528 0.20 22.88 -3.28
N LYS A 529 1.03 23.93 -3.42
CA LYS A 529 1.94 24.40 -2.37
C LYS A 529 1.17 24.80 -1.12
N GLN A 530 0.10 25.60 -1.27
CA GLN A 530 -0.75 26.01 -0.15
C GLN A 530 -1.38 24.81 0.57
N PHE A 531 -1.91 23.83 -0.18
CA PHE A 531 -2.43 22.58 0.36
C PHE A 531 -1.38 21.82 1.18
N LEU A 532 -0.17 21.60 0.63
CA LEU A 532 0.89 20.85 1.30
C LEU A 532 1.42 21.57 2.54
N CYS A 533 1.62 22.89 2.47
CA CYS A 533 2.06 23.70 3.60
C CYS A 533 1.04 23.67 4.76
N SER A 534 -0.25 23.82 4.43
CA SER A 534 -1.33 23.78 5.43
C SER A 534 -1.41 22.41 6.08
N LEU A 535 -1.33 21.34 5.28
CA LEU A 535 -1.29 19.96 5.78
C LEU A 535 -0.08 19.71 6.70
N GLY A 536 1.10 20.26 6.37
CA GLY A 536 2.29 20.21 7.21
C GLY A 536 2.11 20.92 8.55
N LYS A 537 1.45 22.08 8.56
CA LYS A 537 1.11 22.81 9.81
C LYS A 537 0.11 22.03 10.67
N ILE A 538 -0.95 21.47 10.07
CA ILE A 538 -1.89 20.59 10.77
C ILE A 538 -1.14 19.43 11.43
N ALA A 539 -0.20 18.81 10.71
CA ALA A 539 0.58 17.70 11.23
C ALA A 539 1.46 18.10 12.44
N LYS A 540 1.92 19.36 12.52
CA LYS A 540 2.68 19.89 13.66
C LYS A 540 1.78 20.15 14.89
N LEU A 541 0.48 20.38 14.69
CA LEU A 541 -0.50 20.51 15.77
C LEU A 541 -0.96 19.15 16.33
N CYS A 542 -0.65 18.03 15.67
CA CYS A 542 -0.93 16.68 16.15
C CYS A 542 0.04 16.24 17.27
N VAL A 543 -0.05 16.89 18.44
CA VAL A 543 0.83 16.66 19.59
C VAL A 543 0.20 15.77 20.68
N PRO A 544 1.01 14.97 21.40
CA PRO A 544 0.52 14.01 22.41
C PRO A 544 0.16 14.66 23.75
N ARG A 545 -0.57 15.77 23.74
CA ARG A 545 -0.96 16.53 24.94
C ARG A 545 -2.34 17.19 24.77
N GLU A 546 -2.80 17.79 25.86
CA GLU A 546 -3.95 18.70 25.83
C GLU A 546 -3.68 19.86 24.85
N MET A 547 -4.69 20.19 24.06
CA MET A 547 -4.70 21.31 23.13
C MET A 547 -5.39 22.50 23.76
N SER A 548 -4.82 23.69 23.56
CA SER A 548 -5.49 24.94 23.91
C SER A 548 -6.63 25.24 22.93
N ALA A 549 -7.58 26.07 23.35
CA ALA A 549 -8.66 26.52 22.48
C ALA A 549 -8.12 27.23 21.21
N ASP A 550 -7.06 28.02 21.36
CA ASP A 550 -6.40 28.70 20.24
C ASP A 550 -5.80 27.70 19.24
N GLU A 551 -5.17 26.61 19.71
CA GLU A 551 -4.64 25.55 18.83
C GLU A 551 -5.75 24.79 18.11
N ILE A 552 -6.90 24.56 18.74
CA ILE A 552 -8.06 23.93 18.09
C ILE A 552 -8.62 24.86 17.01
N SER A 553 -8.78 26.15 17.30
CA SER A 553 -9.21 27.15 16.31
C SER A 553 -8.20 27.34 15.18
N GLU A 554 -6.90 27.32 15.47
CA GLU A 554 -5.84 27.35 14.45
C GLU A 554 -5.95 26.14 13.53
N MET A 555 -6.12 24.94 14.10
CA MET A 555 -6.28 23.71 13.30
C MET A 555 -7.52 23.77 12.41
N ASP A 556 -8.64 24.27 12.93
CA ASP A 556 -9.89 24.40 12.19
C ASP A 556 -9.72 25.30 10.95
N ASN A 557 -9.10 26.48 11.15
CA ASN A 557 -8.77 27.40 10.06
C ASN A 557 -7.80 26.77 9.04
N LEU A 558 -6.77 26.06 9.50
CA LEU A 558 -5.83 25.38 8.62
C LEU A 558 -6.49 24.27 7.79
N ILE A 559 -7.48 23.56 8.34
CA ILE A 559 -8.26 22.55 7.62
C ILE A 559 -9.07 23.22 6.49
N ASP A 560 -9.69 24.38 6.76
CA ASP A 560 -10.41 25.15 5.74
C ASP A 560 -9.50 25.67 4.64
N GLU A 561 -8.35 26.26 5.00
CA GLU A 561 -7.34 26.73 4.05
C GLU A 561 -6.82 25.59 3.18
N MET A 562 -6.47 24.47 3.81
CA MET A 562 -6.00 23.26 3.14
C MET A 562 -7.06 22.76 2.14
N PHE A 563 -8.32 22.68 2.57
CA PHE A 563 -9.40 22.12 1.75
C PHE A 563 -9.75 23.03 0.58
N ALA A 564 -9.84 24.34 0.80
CA ALA A 564 -10.09 25.32 -0.25
C ALA A 564 -8.99 25.30 -1.33
N ALA A 565 -7.72 25.15 -0.93
CA ALA A 565 -6.62 24.98 -1.86
C ALA A 565 -6.73 23.66 -2.64
N LEU A 566 -7.04 22.55 -1.96
CA LEU A 566 -7.19 21.24 -2.58
C LEU A 566 -8.35 21.18 -3.60
N GLN A 567 -9.47 21.86 -3.33
CA GLN A 567 -10.59 21.98 -4.28
C GLN A 567 -10.18 22.65 -5.58
N LYS A 568 -9.22 23.59 -5.55
CA LYS A 568 -8.69 24.25 -6.74
C LYS A 568 -7.66 23.40 -7.50
N VAL A 569 -6.92 22.53 -6.81
CA VAL A 569 -5.92 21.64 -7.43
C VAL A 569 -6.58 20.57 -8.32
N ASN A 570 -7.60 19.88 -7.80
CA ASN A 570 -8.28 18.82 -8.56
C ASN A 570 -9.74 18.62 -8.11
N PRO A 571 -10.69 19.44 -8.60
CA PRO A 571 -12.09 19.38 -8.18
C PRO A 571 -12.80 18.07 -8.56
N ASN A 572 -12.25 17.32 -9.52
CA ASN A 572 -12.83 16.08 -10.05
C ASN A 572 -12.36 14.82 -9.30
N ASP A 573 -11.37 14.92 -8.41
CA ASP A 573 -10.98 13.80 -7.54
C ASP A 573 -12.10 13.49 -6.52
N THR A 574 -12.00 12.35 -5.85
CA THR A 574 -12.95 11.93 -4.82
C THR A 574 -12.39 12.13 -3.42
N ILE A 575 -13.29 12.47 -2.49
CA ILE A 575 -12.97 12.52 -1.06
C ILE A 575 -12.67 11.10 -0.57
N SER A 576 -11.46 10.91 -0.04
CA SER A 576 -11.04 9.66 0.60
C SER A 576 -11.56 9.61 2.04
N PRO A 577 -11.71 8.41 2.65
CA PRO A 577 -12.14 8.30 4.04
C PRO A 577 -11.24 9.05 5.02
N LYS A 578 -9.93 9.09 4.76
CA LYS A 578 -8.95 9.86 5.54
C LYS A 578 -9.20 11.36 5.45
N LEU A 579 -9.44 11.88 4.24
CA LEU A 579 -9.76 13.29 4.05
C LEU A 579 -11.10 13.64 4.71
N HIS A 580 -12.14 12.82 4.53
CA HIS A 580 -13.42 13.03 5.23
C HIS A 580 -13.26 13.04 6.75
N ASN A 581 -12.46 12.12 7.30
CA ASN A 581 -12.18 12.08 8.74
C ASN A 581 -11.52 13.38 9.22
N LEU A 582 -10.51 13.88 8.49
CA LEU A 582 -9.87 15.17 8.78
C LEU A 582 -10.86 16.34 8.71
N LEU A 583 -11.71 16.39 7.68
CA LEU A 583 -12.62 17.50 7.46
C LEU A 583 -13.75 17.57 8.51
N GLU A 584 -14.33 16.43 8.87
CA GLU A 584 -15.60 16.41 9.62
C GLU A 584 -15.46 15.93 11.07
N HIS A 585 -14.43 15.16 11.40
CA HIS A 585 -14.38 14.43 12.69
C HIS A 585 -13.20 14.79 13.59
N VAL A 586 -12.16 15.44 13.05
CA VAL A 586 -10.97 15.83 13.83
C VAL A 586 -11.28 16.95 14.82
N ILE A 587 -11.93 18.03 14.39
CA ILE A 587 -12.26 19.16 15.28
C ILE A 587 -13.27 18.75 16.36
N PRO A 588 -14.40 18.08 16.04
CA PRO A 588 -15.32 17.61 17.08
C PRO A 588 -14.66 16.66 18.09
N PHE A 589 -13.73 15.81 17.64
CA PHE A 589 -12.97 14.94 18.55
C PHE A 589 -12.06 15.75 19.48
N ALA A 590 -11.32 16.73 18.94
CA ALA A 590 -10.44 17.58 19.73
C ALA A 590 -11.21 18.43 20.75
N GLU A 591 -12.37 18.98 20.38
CA GLU A 591 -13.25 19.73 21.28
C GLU A 591 -13.82 18.84 22.40
N MET A 592 -14.28 17.63 22.04
CA MET A 592 -14.88 16.70 23.00
C MET A 592 -13.86 16.19 24.03
N HIS A 593 -12.63 15.92 23.59
CA HIS A 593 -11.64 15.19 24.38
C HIS A 593 -10.45 16.06 24.84
N GLY A 594 -10.39 17.32 24.41
CA GLY A 594 -9.29 18.25 24.70
C GLY A 594 -7.97 17.89 24.01
N SER A 595 -7.97 16.91 23.09
CA SER A 595 -6.78 16.50 22.33
C SER A 595 -7.15 15.68 21.10
N LEU A 596 -6.31 15.75 20.07
CA LEU A 596 -6.40 14.90 18.87
C LEU A 596 -5.45 13.70 18.91
N ALA A 597 -4.24 13.89 19.45
CA ALA A 597 -3.13 12.95 19.27
C ALA A 597 -2.55 12.43 20.60
N LYS A 598 -3.28 12.62 21.72
CA LYS A 598 -2.92 12.09 23.04
C LYS A 598 -2.59 10.61 23.00
N THR A 599 -3.31 9.81 22.21
CA THR A 599 -2.92 8.43 21.88
C THR A 599 -2.98 8.26 20.37
N SER A 600 -1.89 8.58 19.69
CA SER A 600 -1.78 8.46 18.23
C SER A 600 -1.18 7.13 17.80
N ASP A 601 -1.44 6.77 16.56
CA ASP A 601 -0.86 5.63 15.83
C ASP A 601 0.68 5.67 15.68
N GLN A 602 1.35 6.76 16.07
CA GLN A 602 2.82 6.82 16.08
C GLN A 602 3.45 5.82 17.05
N GLY A 603 2.82 5.57 18.21
CA GLY A 603 3.38 4.70 19.23
C GLY A 603 3.51 3.25 18.77
N ILE A 604 2.50 2.76 18.05
CA ILE A 604 2.51 1.38 17.53
C ILE A 604 3.44 1.24 16.32
N GLU A 605 3.57 2.27 15.48
CA GLU A 605 4.56 2.28 14.39
C GLU A 605 5.99 2.21 14.92
N ALA A 606 6.29 2.99 15.97
CA ALA A 606 7.60 2.95 16.64
C ALA A 606 7.85 1.59 17.33
N LEU A 607 6.80 0.93 17.84
CA LEU A 607 6.90 -0.39 18.47
C LEU A 607 7.36 -1.47 17.47
N HIS A 608 6.97 -1.40 16.20
CA HIS A 608 7.45 -2.34 15.18
C HIS A 608 8.98 -2.34 15.07
N ALA A 609 9.59 -1.16 15.13
CA ALA A 609 11.05 -1.04 15.11
C ALA A 609 11.70 -1.66 16.36
N VAL A 610 11.08 -1.50 17.54
CA VAL A 610 11.55 -2.13 18.79
C VAL A 610 11.46 -3.65 18.70
N VAL A 611 10.33 -4.19 18.21
CA VAL A 611 10.12 -5.63 18.02
C VAL A 611 11.14 -6.21 17.04
N ASN A 612 11.37 -5.53 15.90
CA ASN A 612 12.35 -5.97 14.91
C ASN A 612 13.77 -6.02 15.49
N ARG A 613 14.19 -5.01 16.27
CA ARG A 613 15.48 -5.05 16.97
C ARG A 613 15.57 -6.21 17.97
N ALA A 614 14.51 -6.46 18.74
CA ALA A 614 14.45 -7.58 19.66
C ALA A 614 14.55 -8.95 18.92
N LYS A 615 13.85 -9.12 17.80
CA LYS A 615 13.98 -10.33 16.95
C LYS A 615 15.41 -10.52 16.46
N VAL A 616 16.08 -9.46 16.01
CA VAL A 616 17.50 -9.53 15.59
C VAL A 616 18.39 -9.92 16.77
N LYS A 617 18.17 -9.34 17.96
CA LYS A 617 18.92 -9.67 19.18
C LYS A 617 18.77 -11.15 19.57
N PHE A 618 17.57 -11.71 19.39
CA PHE A 618 17.25 -13.11 19.73
C PHE A 618 17.21 -14.05 18.51
N ARG A 619 17.84 -13.67 17.39
CA ARG A 619 17.80 -14.45 16.13
C ARG A 619 18.43 -15.84 16.23
N THR A 620 19.32 -16.06 17.21
CA THR A 620 19.97 -17.35 17.44
C THR A 620 19.06 -18.36 18.13
N THR A 621 17.95 -17.91 18.74
CA THR A 621 16.93 -18.77 19.33
C THR A 621 16.06 -19.37 18.22
N ARG A 622 16.37 -20.60 17.79
CA ARG A 622 15.71 -21.26 16.65
C ARG A 622 14.25 -21.65 16.91
N ASN A 623 13.91 -21.97 18.17
CA ASN A 623 12.54 -22.28 18.54
C ASN A 623 11.72 -20.98 18.59
N LYS A 624 10.71 -20.85 17.72
CA LYS A 624 9.91 -19.63 17.57
C LYS A 624 9.14 -19.25 18.84
N GLN A 625 8.63 -20.24 19.59
CA GLN A 625 7.96 -20.00 20.87
C GLN A 625 8.90 -19.35 21.90
N ASN A 626 10.12 -19.88 22.04
CA ASN A 626 11.14 -19.33 22.93
C ASN A 626 11.64 -17.96 22.46
N GLN A 627 11.79 -17.76 21.15
CA GLN A 627 12.15 -16.46 20.60
C GLN A 627 11.08 -15.42 20.90
N MET A 628 9.80 -15.74 20.65
CA MET A 628 8.68 -14.85 20.99
C MET A 628 8.64 -14.55 22.48
N ARG A 629 8.87 -15.55 23.34
CA ARG A 629 8.96 -15.34 24.79
C ARG A 629 10.05 -14.33 25.16
N GLN A 630 11.22 -14.42 24.55
CA GLN A 630 12.32 -13.47 24.79
C GLN A 630 11.99 -12.06 24.28
N VAL A 631 11.39 -11.95 23.10
CA VAL A 631 10.93 -10.68 22.53
C VAL A 631 9.90 -10.04 23.44
N TYR A 632 8.84 -10.77 23.80
CA TYR A 632 7.76 -10.28 24.65
C TYR A 632 8.26 -9.87 26.04
N THR A 633 9.10 -10.71 26.68
CA THR A 633 9.78 -10.37 27.95
C THR A 633 10.56 -9.06 27.85
N SER A 634 11.30 -8.87 26.75
CA SER A 634 12.05 -7.64 26.52
C SER A 634 11.12 -6.43 26.46
N LEU A 635 9.96 -6.51 25.78
CA LEU A 635 9.00 -5.40 25.71
C LEU A 635 8.44 -5.01 27.09
N ILE A 636 8.13 -6.01 27.94
CA ILE A 636 7.64 -5.77 29.30
C ILE A 636 8.71 -5.10 30.18
N HIS A 637 9.98 -5.51 30.07
CA HIS A 637 11.08 -4.83 30.77
C HIS A 637 11.21 -3.37 30.35
N HIS A 638 11.10 -3.07 29.05
CA HIS A 638 11.16 -1.68 28.59
C HIS A 638 9.97 -0.84 29.08
N ASN A 639 8.78 -1.44 29.18
CA ASN A 639 7.61 -0.80 29.79
C ASN A 639 7.88 -0.41 31.24
N TYR A 640 8.27 -1.37 32.07
CA TYR A 640 8.59 -1.10 33.47
C TYR A 640 9.67 -0.03 33.61
N ILE A 641 10.72 -0.07 32.79
CA ILE A 641 11.79 0.95 32.83
C ILE A 641 11.28 2.33 32.42
N SER A 642 10.39 2.41 31.43
CA SER A 642 9.75 3.66 31.01
C SER A 642 8.95 4.26 32.16
N ASP A 643 8.25 3.43 32.93
CA ASP A 643 7.42 3.85 34.06
C ASP A 643 8.29 4.26 35.26
N SER A 644 9.27 3.43 35.63
CA SER A 644 10.08 3.59 36.84
C SER A 644 11.25 4.58 36.73
N SER A 645 11.73 4.89 35.52
CA SER A 645 12.84 5.84 35.35
C SER A 645 12.49 7.21 35.92
N PRO A 646 13.41 7.97 36.55
CA PRO A 646 13.14 9.36 36.90
C PRO A 646 12.76 10.15 35.65
N SER A 647 11.79 11.06 35.75
CA SER A 647 11.57 12.07 34.71
C SER A 647 12.89 12.84 34.51
N PRO A 648 13.33 13.11 33.28
CA PRO A 648 14.45 14.04 33.08
C PRO A 648 14.11 15.33 33.83
N SER A 649 15.01 15.78 34.70
CA SER A 649 14.89 17.08 35.36
C SER A 649 14.73 18.14 34.27
N ASN A 650 13.58 18.82 34.25
CA ASN A 650 13.30 19.93 33.34
C ASN A 650 14.38 21.00 33.39
#